data_AF-A0A5P9CNU4-F1
#
_entry.id   AF-A0A5P9CNU4-F1
#
_cell.length_a   1.000
_cell.length_b   1.000
_cell.length_c   1.000
_cell.angle_alpha   90.00
_cell.angle_beta   90.00
_cell.angle_gamma   90.00
#
_symmetry.space_group_name_H-M   'P 1'
#
loop_
_entity.id
_entity.type
_entity.pdbx_description
1 polymer ?
#
loop_
_entity_poly.entity_id
_entity_poly.type
_entity_poly.pdbx_seq_one_letter_code
_entity_poly.pdbx_strand_id
1 'polypeptide(L)'
;MNKNTLAIIPSVLALAIGMSLPTVQAGVNTDASIVGSESQWWNTYKVTLTNDSSKPVELRDAKIVFDSNLTMSTPNWSASGVSYPKMTFTSKAQGDLFKNTLVLGFDDGSWVKSQLLGGSSIELTLGVGGVLDLSLLQNTISLIADGDGEVGEPEISLQLVSPVNGAEFEEDQSVTLLANAEATNTNIEAVTFFVDNTHIARVTQSPYQANWTAVGVGSHAIKAVVEDTSGLTQQKVVNILVKEKQVEPPIVPEVHELSFVAPTQGQILTLDEATMIEARVEGELITKLEFWANNHKLSQQNITPTQTIYTQPWTPNEVGNTTLRVVVLDQNNQMVEQRSMVIAVEAGQSFTKPEVSFSSPSNASKFDKNDSVSISVQATDADDDLSRVTVKANNKQICEFDASATSQFSCNWTASEVGSVTLEAIATDAKNLTSTASVRITVEEVETPTPPPSELCSEFNVYPNWTRGDHATGGDIMVHDNIAYSANYWTQTIPGSDDSWGLHLNCDGTEPGTAPALSLRNPMDPVRLEVAGWPATFVVASPSTQAPSTLTIETSSSVSLSDVEQLTLTFVSLLRQAENAGSTSIIIQSDVLDLATRDKGASFGTIAVRQALTNAIEITGSRIDANAIHALTDDVKGWALAHNLIFTTLAPQATFGWSLSIGEFAYDKHSGRQSVWDEASVFTADLLESFELYKASSANKADFVVFTKSNTTTALNSEQWHHALEYVKQVTDYIETPAMLSDMPTEQTVNYFMGNTQSEQQIRKAAYSNVFALMYDKDSQELTNKINLYQTAKVPLYYVGDELEKGALTRIEALNDELINAESVMNNEVFLYETPQSQWVPSTVYKWNDFLDGLNAMHNIGVAGNKFWLMDDSVDDDTNIKYAKVAIAAFLAQSMQETIRYNACDENNWSEIRYGAPTDYPMTASCGQLGQKYADYGVNPISGLDHAYSCPRNDKMEVSALTHAKWYGAPAPIFAAPDSVLEERGLLVNGAAGRWTNDGHCNDVPENVDTSKQVWERDDCKTYVGQKAGKFIWDGSSQESVEGCGWWGRGVIQTTGRQNFGTLNHYLGRSHVDPSTIGKTIDGVTVEAPPTNPLYAELDFCSNPGLICSSEENREIKWIAGLFYWVTSVQEYNDEGGQYPDWNYYNELKKYVDSGLQGHQFIDDISGIVNRGCPDSTCSTGDVHNMTERRDNFKLVLQELGLNPR
;
A
#
# COMPACT_ATOMS: atom_id res chain seq x y z
N MET A 1 -82.64 0.22 -25.15
CA MET A 1 -82.34 -0.90 -26.08
C MET A 1 -81.20 -1.69 -25.42
N ASN A 2 -81.45 -2.91 -24.94
CA ASN A 2 -81.21 -4.20 -25.64
C ASN A 2 -79.71 -4.42 -25.91
N LYS A 3 -78.99 -5.46 -25.43
CA LYS A 3 -79.20 -6.65 -24.54
C LYS A 3 -77.79 -7.05 -24.03
N ASN A 4 -77.50 -7.82 -22.97
CA ASN A 4 -78.20 -8.41 -21.80
C ASN A 4 -77.13 -8.38 -20.64
N THR A 5 -77.38 -8.50 -19.33
CA THR A 5 -78.44 -9.14 -18.53
C THR A 5 -78.30 -10.66 -18.36
N LEU A 6 -77.39 -11.09 -17.47
CA LEU A 6 -77.61 -12.25 -16.58
C LEU A 6 -76.92 -12.03 -15.21
N ALA A 7 -77.05 -12.98 -14.28
CA ALA A 7 -76.89 -12.79 -12.83
C ALA A 7 -76.88 -14.11 -12.02
N ILE A 8 -76.26 -14.16 -10.83
CA ILE A 8 -76.55 -15.09 -9.70
C ILE A 8 -76.12 -14.45 -8.35
N ILE A 9 -76.79 -14.80 -7.24
CA ILE A 9 -76.65 -14.24 -5.87
C ILE A 9 -76.95 -15.36 -4.84
N PRO A 10 -76.44 -15.29 -3.59
CA PRO A 10 -77.32 -15.12 -2.40
C PRO A 10 -76.73 -14.10 -1.36
N SER A 11 -77.46 -13.17 -0.73
CA SER A 11 -78.54 -13.25 0.29
C SER A 11 -78.09 -13.86 1.65
N VAL A 12 -77.87 -13.11 2.74
CA VAL A 12 -78.77 -12.29 3.59
C VAL A 12 -79.63 -13.10 4.59
N LEU A 13 -79.35 -12.95 5.89
CA LEU A 13 -80.27 -13.12 7.04
C LEU A 13 -79.75 -12.29 8.25
N ALA A 14 -80.40 -12.29 9.42
CA ALA A 14 -80.14 -11.31 10.50
C ALA A 14 -80.54 -11.74 11.94
N LEU A 15 -80.25 -10.85 12.90
CA LEU A 15 -80.66 -10.73 14.33
C LEU A 15 -79.89 -11.46 15.46
N ALA A 16 -79.00 -10.70 16.10
CA ALA A 16 -79.10 -10.19 17.50
C ALA A 16 -79.07 -11.09 18.76
N ILE A 17 -78.50 -10.49 19.83
CA ILE A 17 -78.51 -10.83 21.27
C ILE A 17 -77.56 -11.96 21.75
N GLY A 18 -76.29 -11.59 21.94
CA GLY A 18 -75.76 -11.33 23.30
C GLY A 18 -75.28 -12.49 24.18
N MET A 19 -73.95 -12.60 24.31
CA MET A 19 -73.30 -12.75 25.63
C MET A 19 -71.86 -12.20 25.56
N SER A 20 -71.35 -11.69 26.67
CA SER A 20 -70.07 -10.97 26.75
C SER A 20 -68.92 -11.87 27.18
N LEU A 21 -67.77 -11.74 26.52
CA LEU A 21 -66.46 -11.89 27.16
C LEU A 21 -65.64 -10.62 26.88
N PRO A 22 -64.98 -10.03 27.89
CA PRO A 22 -64.14 -8.86 27.68
C PRO A 22 -62.77 -9.27 27.16
N THR A 23 -62.31 -8.66 26.07
CA THR A 23 -60.88 -8.40 25.91
C THR A 23 -60.49 -7.44 27.03
N VAL A 24 -59.68 -7.92 27.99
CA VAL A 24 -59.26 -7.10 29.14
C VAL A 24 -58.26 -6.06 28.65
N GLN A 25 -58.77 -4.89 28.29
CA GLN A 25 -57.93 -3.72 28.05
C GLN A 25 -57.27 -3.36 29.39
N ALA A 26 -56.00 -3.74 29.55
CA ALA A 26 -55.16 -3.38 30.67
C ALA A 26 -54.80 -1.88 30.58
N GLY A 27 -55.80 -1.03 30.83
CA GLY A 27 -55.65 0.42 30.78
C GLY A 27 -54.69 0.89 31.87
N VAL A 28 -53.51 1.34 31.46
CA VAL A 28 -52.69 2.25 32.26
C VAL A 28 -53.46 3.57 32.34
N ASN A 29 -53.86 3.98 33.54
CA ASN A 29 -54.88 5.01 33.70
C ASN A 29 -54.22 6.41 33.72
N THR A 30 -53.97 6.96 32.53
CA THR A 30 -53.13 8.14 32.35
C THR A 30 -53.85 9.45 32.73
N ASP A 31 -53.73 9.88 33.98
CA ASP A 31 -54.22 11.18 34.44
C ASP A 31 -53.36 12.35 33.89
N ALA A 32 -53.67 12.73 32.66
CA ALA A 32 -52.94 13.75 31.90
C ALA A 32 -53.21 15.17 32.44
N SER A 33 -52.42 15.58 33.44
CA SER A 33 -52.43 16.96 33.94
C SER A 33 -51.81 17.91 32.91
N ILE A 34 -52.63 18.76 32.27
CA ILE A 34 -52.16 19.70 31.25
C ILE A 34 -51.96 21.09 31.84
N VAL A 35 -50.76 21.64 31.67
CA VAL A 35 -50.39 23.02 32.04
C VAL A 35 -49.75 23.71 30.84
N GLY A 36 -50.16 24.95 30.58
CA GLY A 36 -49.62 25.80 29.53
C GLY A 36 -49.91 27.29 29.80
N SER A 37 -49.24 28.17 29.05
CA SER A 37 -49.46 29.62 29.10
C SER A 37 -49.74 30.13 27.68
N GLU A 38 -50.93 30.66 27.44
CA GLU A 38 -51.42 30.88 26.07
C GLU A 38 -50.90 32.17 25.41
N SER A 39 -50.44 32.02 24.17
CA SER A 39 -50.13 33.08 23.22
C SER A 39 -50.83 32.81 21.87
N GLN A 40 -50.87 33.84 21.01
CA GLN A 40 -51.50 33.75 19.69
C GLN A 40 -50.61 33.11 18.60
N TRP A 41 -49.36 32.73 18.93
CA TRP A 41 -48.36 32.29 17.94
C TRP A 41 -47.77 30.91 18.23
N TRP A 42 -47.43 30.64 19.49
CA TRP A 42 -46.88 29.37 19.93
C TRP A 42 -47.32 29.05 21.35
N ASN A 43 -47.70 27.80 21.59
CA ASN A 43 -48.12 27.29 22.89
C ASN A 43 -47.39 26.00 23.21
N THR A 44 -47.03 25.85 24.48
CA THR A 44 -46.37 24.66 25.01
C THR A 44 -47.28 24.05 26.07
N TYR A 45 -47.59 22.76 25.91
CA TYR A 45 -48.44 22.00 26.81
C TYR A 45 -47.64 20.82 27.37
N LYS A 46 -47.54 20.72 28.70
CA LYS A 46 -46.99 19.53 29.36
C LYS A 46 -48.08 18.47 29.51
N VAL A 47 -47.71 17.20 29.35
CA VAL A 47 -48.58 16.03 29.48
C VAL A 47 -47.84 14.98 30.31
N THR A 48 -48.50 14.39 31.31
CA THR A 48 -47.91 13.37 32.16
C THR A 48 -48.72 12.08 32.07
N LEU A 49 -48.05 10.95 31.85
CA LEU A 49 -48.64 9.61 31.79
C LEU A 49 -48.02 8.78 32.92
N THR A 50 -48.82 8.30 33.86
CA THR A 50 -48.33 7.58 35.06
C THR A 50 -48.79 6.14 35.04
N ASN A 51 -47.92 5.20 35.41
CA ASN A 51 -48.31 3.82 35.68
C ASN A 51 -48.98 3.75 37.05
N ASP A 52 -50.31 3.70 37.08
CA ASP A 52 -51.11 3.59 38.32
C ASP A 52 -51.20 2.14 38.85
N SER A 53 -50.70 1.16 38.10
CA SER A 53 -50.67 -0.25 38.50
C SER A 53 -49.46 -0.57 39.39
N SER A 54 -49.49 -1.75 40.03
CA SER A 54 -48.37 -2.29 40.80
C SER A 54 -47.41 -3.16 39.98
N LYS A 55 -47.65 -3.33 38.68
CA LYS A 55 -46.77 -4.10 37.77
C LYS A 55 -45.90 -3.15 36.96
N PRO A 56 -44.64 -3.50 36.65
CA PRO A 56 -43.90 -2.84 35.57
C PRO A 56 -44.65 -2.98 34.24
N VAL A 57 -44.59 -1.94 33.42
CA VAL A 57 -45.03 -1.97 32.02
C VAL A 57 -43.78 -1.94 31.15
N GLU A 58 -43.63 -2.93 30.26
CA GLU A 58 -42.55 -2.96 29.28
C GLU A 58 -42.76 -1.86 28.23
N LEU A 59 -41.70 -1.16 27.84
CA LEU A 59 -41.77 -0.08 26.83
C LEU A 59 -41.01 -0.39 25.53
N ARG A 60 -40.32 -1.54 25.43
CA ARG A 60 -39.91 -2.08 24.12
C ARG A 60 -41.16 -2.23 23.23
N ASP A 61 -41.06 -1.71 22.01
CA ASP A 61 -42.12 -1.62 20.99
C ASP A 61 -43.43 -0.91 21.39
N ALA A 62 -43.42 -0.22 22.55
CA ALA A 62 -44.56 0.54 23.01
C ALA A 62 -44.76 1.84 22.21
N LYS A 63 -46.01 2.26 22.09
CA LYS A 63 -46.43 3.41 21.28
C LYS A 63 -47.43 4.26 22.06
N ILE A 64 -47.18 5.57 22.13
CA ILE A 64 -48.13 6.55 22.67
C ILE A 64 -48.91 7.15 21.51
N VAL A 65 -50.23 7.03 21.55
CA VAL A 65 -51.15 7.55 20.51
C VAL A 65 -52.04 8.63 21.10
N PHE A 66 -52.41 9.64 20.31
CA PHE A 66 -53.39 10.67 20.69
C PHE A 66 -53.90 11.47 19.48
N ASP A 67 -55.06 12.10 19.61
CA ASP A 67 -55.63 12.98 18.58
C ASP A 67 -55.38 14.46 18.90
N SER A 68 -55.30 15.30 17.87
CA SER A 68 -55.21 16.75 18.01
C SER A 68 -55.98 17.49 16.91
N ASN A 69 -56.42 18.71 17.20
CA ASN A 69 -56.99 19.66 16.23
C ASN A 69 -55.92 20.40 15.39
N LEU A 70 -54.63 20.18 15.69
CA LEU A 70 -53.48 20.84 15.07
C LEU A 70 -52.36 19.82 14.86
N THR A 71 -51.60 19.96 13.77
CA THR A 71 -50.33 19.22 13.60
C THR A 71 -49.25 19.76 14.55
N MET A 72 -48.28 18.92 14.88
CA MET A 72 -47.17 19.26 15.78
C MET A 72 -45.87 18.57 15.39
N SER A 73 -44.75 19.07 15.91
CA SER A 73 -43.45 18.40 15.86
C SER A 73 -43.34 17.30 16.92
N THR A 74 -42.31 16.46 16.82
CA THR A 74 -41.94 15.45 17.81
C THR A 74 -42.00 15.98 19.25
N PRO A 75 -42.75 15.34 20.17
CA PRO A 75 -42.74 15.67 21.60
C PRO A 75 -41.34 15.50 22.23
N ASN A 76 -40.97 16.41 23.13
CA ASN A 76 -39.82 16.18 24.01
C ASN A 76 -40.22 15.21 25.14
N TRP A 77 -39.35 14.25 25.46
CA TRP A 77 -39.58 13.20 26.45
C TRP A 77 -38.73 13.38 27.70
N SER A 78 -39.28 13.01 28.85
CA SER A 78 -38.52 12.65 30.04
C SER A 78 -39.28 11.61 30.87
N ALA A 79 -38.56 10.72 31.55
CA ALA A 79 -39.14 9.73 32.46
C ALA A 79 -38.14 9.44 33.59
N SER A 80 -38.63 9.05 34.77
CA SER A 80 -37.77 8.66 35.89
C SER A 80 -37.56 7.16 35.94
N GLY A 81 -36.31 6.71 36.13
CA GLY A 81 -35.94 5.29 36.23
C GLY A 81 -35.82 4.53 34.91
N VAL A 82 -36.40 5.06 33.83
CA VAL A 82 -36.38 4.52 32.46
C VAL A 82 -35.22 5.15 31.66
N SER A 83 -34.56 4.39 30.79
CA SER A 83 -33.57 4.90 29.83
C SER A 83 -34.21 5.88 28.83
N TYR A 84 -33.40 6.70 28.14
CA TYR A 84 -33.94 7.57 27.09
C TYR A 84 -34.24 6.75 25.82
N PRO A 85 -35.49 6.67 25.33
CA PRO A 85 -35.82 5.87 24.15
C PRO A 85 -35.40 6.55 22.84
N LYS A 86 -35.10 5.74 21.83
CA LYS A 86 -35.12 6.15 20.42
C LYS A 86 -36.58 6.40 20.05
N MET A 87 -36.93 7.64 19.71
CA MET A 87 -38.32 8.03 19.45
C MET A 87 -38.58 8.33 17.97
N THR A 88 -39.66 7.77 17.43
CA THR A 88 -40.16 8.10 16.10
C THR A 88 -41.59 8.63 16.21
N PHE A 89 -41.82 9.87 15.75
CA PHE A 89 -43.12 10.53 15.82
C PHE A 89 -43.73 10.73 14.44
N THR A 90 -45.03 10.47 14.31
CA THR A 90 -45.82 10.85 13.13
C THR A 90 -47.11 11.57 13.53
N SER A 91 -47.38 12.69 12.87
CA SER A 91 -48.68 13.39 12.85
C SER A 91 -49.29 13.23 11.46
N LYS A 92 -50.47 12.61 11.35
CA LYS A 92 -51.15 12.31 10.08
C LYS A 92 -52.56 12.91 10.08
N ALA A 93 -52.86 13.78 9.11
CA ALA A 93 -54.18 14.37 8.95
C ALA A 93 -55.23 13.30 8.58
N GLN A 94 -56.38 13.31 9.27
CA GLN A 94 -57.51 12.40 9.05
C GLN A 94 -58.83 13.18 9.17
N GLY A 95 -59.19 13.91 8.11
CA GLY A 95 -60.29 14.87 8.15
C GLY A 95 -59.88 16.15 8.89
N ASP A 96 -60.75 16.64 9.77
CA ASP A 96 -60.53 17.87 10.54
C ASP A 96 -59.56 17.71 11.74
N LEU A 97 -59.03 16.50 11.96
CA LEU A 97 -58.14 16.14 13.07
C LEU A 97 -56.83 15.51 12.59
N PHE A 98 -55.82 15.47 13.46
CA PHE A 98 -54.54 14.80 13.25
C PHE A 98 -54.43 13.61 14.21
N LYS A 99 -54.05 12.45 13.66
CA LYS A 99 -53.64 11.26 14.43
C LYS A 99 -52.15 11.35 14.72
N ASN A 100 -51.80 11.35 16.00
CA ASN A 100 -50.42 11.41 16.46
C ASN A 100 -50.01 10.02 16.99
N THR A 101 -48.76 9.63 16.73
CA THR A 101 -48.19 8.38 17.23
C THR A 101 -46.70 8.58 17.48
N LEU A 102 -46.29 8.31 18.72
CA LEU A 102 -44.91 8.32 19.20
C LEU A 102 -44.51 6.88 19.52
N VAL A 103 -43.70 6.25 18.65
CA VAL A 103 -43.15 4.91 18.87
C VAL A 103 -41.86 5.02 19.69
N LEU A 104 -41.70 4.12 20.66
CA LEU A 104 -40.54 4.04 21.55
C LEU A 104 -39.72 2.80 21.20
N GLY A 105 -38.44 2.99 20.89
CA GLY A 105 -37.45 1.93 20.77
C GLY A 105 -36.41 2.01 21.88
N PHE A 106 -35.92 0.86 22.33
CA PHE A 106 -34.89 0.72 23.36
C PHE A 106 -33.90 -0.34 22.89
N ASP A 107 -32.60 -0.09 23.06
CA ASP A 107 -31.57 -1.05 22.65
C ASP A 107 -31.59 -2.30 23.55
N ASP A 108 -31.09 -3.43 23.05
CA ASP A 108 -31.19 -4.72 23.75
C ASP A 108 -30.16 -4.95 24.88
N GLY A 109 -29.19 -4.03 25.03
CA GLY A 109 -28.16 -4.12 26.06
C GLY A 109 -28.70 -4.22 27.50
N SER A 110 -28.09 -5.09 28.32
CA SER A 110 -28.50 -5.38 29.71
C SER A 110 -28.42 -4.19 30.69
N TRP A 111 -27.84 -3.07 30.26
CA TRP A 111 -27.81 -1.80 31.00
C TRP A 111 -29.04 -0.91 30.72
N VAL A 112 -29.86 -1.23 29.71
CA VAL A 112 -31.02 -0.45 29.29
C VAL A 112 -32.21 -0.74 30.19
N LYS A 113 -32.87 0.33 30.69
CA LYS A 113 -34.05 0.23 31.55
C LYS A 113 -35.29 0.62 30.77
N SER A 114 -35.93 -0.34 30.13
CA SER A 114 -37.14 -0.12 29.33
C SER A 114 -38.44 -0.18 30.15
N GLN A 115 -38.42 -0.70 31.38
CA GLN A 115 -39.65 -0.92 32.16
C GLN A 115 -40.10 0.31 32.98
N LEU A 116 -41.33 0.77 32.74
CA LEU A 116 -42.00 1.80 33.54
C LEU A 116 -42.59 1.17 34.81
N LEU A 117 -41.89 1.33 35.94
CA LEU A 117 -42.31 0.80 37.24
C LEU A 117 -43.60 1.45 37.76
N GLY A 118 -44.38 0.71 38.56
CA GLY A 118 -45.59 1.23 39.21
C GLY A 118 -45.34 2.49 40.03
N GLY A 119 -46.20 3.49 39.88
CA GLY A 119 -46.05 4.83 40.46
C GLY A 119 -45.06 5.75 39.73
N SER A 120 -44.42 5.30 38.65
CA SER A 120 -43.51 6.13 37.83
C SER A 120 -44.24 6.78 36.66
N SER A 121 -43.73 7.92 36.20
CA SER A 121 -44.35 8.73 35.14
C SER A 121 -43.42 9.02 33.96
N ILE A 122 -44.04 9.06 32.78
CA ILE A 122 -43.53 9.66 31.55
C ILE A 122 -44.06 11.09 31.49
N GLU A 123 -43.22 12.04 31.13
CA GLU A 123 -43.61 13.43 30.87
C GLU A 123 -43.27 13.80 29.42
N LEU A 124 -44.29 14.14 28.64
CA LEU A 124 -44.17 14.69 27.30
C LEU A 124 -44.36 16.21 27.32
N THR A 125 -43.61 16.92 26.49
CA THR A 125 -43.83 18.36 26.24
C THR A 125 -44.18 18.58 24.77
N LEU A 126 -45.41 19.01 24.53
CA LEU A 126 -45.98 19.28 23.21
C LEU A 126 -45.82 20.76 22.86
N GLY A 127 -45.29 21.07 21.69
CA GLY A 127 -45.19 22.44 21.17
C GLY A 127 -46.03 22.60 19.90
N VAL A 128 -46.89 23.64 19.86
CA VAL A 128 -47.84 23.86 18.76
C VAL A 128 -47.99 25.32 18.36
N GLY A 129 -48.15 25.56 17.06
CA GLY A 129 -48.51 26.86 16.48
C GLY A 129 -50.02 27.13 16.51
N GLY A 130 -50.62 27.20 17.70
CA GLY A 130 -52.06 27.44 17.87
C GLY A 130 -52.57 26.98 19.24
N VAL A 131 -53.88 27.03 19.46
CA VAL A 131 -54.51 26.51 20.69
C VAL A 131 -54.96 25.06 20.48
N LEU A 132 -54.44 24.17 21.32
CA LEU A 132 -54.71 22.73 21.26
C LEU A 132 -56.04 22.41 21.96
N ASP A 133 -56.87 21.54 21.36
CA ASP A 133 -58.05 21.02 22.05
C ASP A 133 -57.62 20.01 23.12
N LEU A 134 -57.49 20.53 24.35
CA LEU A 134 -57.06 19.74 25.50
C LEU A 134 -58.08 18.67 25.88
N SER A 135 -59.36 18.86 25.54
CA SER A 135 -60.39 17.87 25.80
C SER A 135 -60.31 16.71 24.81
N LEU A 136 -60.00 16.98 23.54
CA LEU A 136 -59.69 15.94 22.56
C LEU A 136 -58.43 15.16 22.98
N LEU A 137 -57.35 15.86 23.32
CA LEU A 137 -56.09 15.25 23.76
C LEU A 137 -56.30 14.33 24.96
N GLN A 138 -56.92 14.84 26.03
CA GLN A 138 -57.12 14.09 27.27
C GLN A 138 -58.06 12.88 27.10
N ASN A 139 -59.04 12.94 26.19
CA ASN A 139 -59.95 11.82 25.91
C ASN A 139 -59.40 10.78 24.91
N THR A 140 -58.27 11.04 24.24
CA THR A 140 -57.72 10.16 23.18
C THR A 140 -56.29 9.69 23.42
N ILE A 141 -55.57 10.27 24.39
CA ILE A 141 -54.22 9.83 24.69
C ILE A 141 -54.19 8.45 25.36
N SER A 142 -53.29 7.60 24.92
CA SER A 142 -53.09 6.26 25.47
C SER A 142 -51.67 5.75 25.20
N LEU A 143 -51.09 5.09 26.20
CA LEU A 143 -49.92 4.23 26.04
C LEU A 143 -50.39 2.83 25.64
N ILE A 144 -49.87 2.31 24.53
CA ILE A 144 -50.10 0.94 24.06
C ILE A 144 -48.76 0.22 24.10
N ALA A 145 -48.58 -0.64 25.10
CA ALA A 145 -47.57 -1.69 25.10
C ALA A 145 -48.26 -3.01 24.71
N ASP A 146 -47.62 -3.83 23.88
CA ASP A 146 -48.24 -5.05 23.36
C ASP A 146 -48.09 -6.18 24.39
N GLY A 147 -49.02 -6.20 25.35
CA GLY A 147 -49.09 -7.20 26.40
C GLY A 147 -49.67 -8.52 25.92
N ASP A 148 -48.80 -9.47 25.60
CA ASP A 148 -48.91 -10.91 25.94
C ASP A 148 -47.60 -11.65 25.58
N GLY A 149 -46.49 -11.19 26.16
CA GLY A 149 -45.22 -11.92 26.12
C GLY A 149 -45.17 -13.02 27.19
N GLU A 150 -45.50 -14.26 26.82
CA GLU A 150 -44.92 -15.40 27.52
C GLU A 150 -43.41 -15.40 27.22
N VAL A 151 -42.60 -15.12 28.25
CA VAL A 151 -41.16 -15.34 28.17
C VAL A 151 -40.97 -16.84 27.95
N GLY A 152 -40.34 -17.21 26.83
CA GLY A 152 -40.07 -18.62 26.52
C GLY A 152 -39.28 -19.28 27.65
N GLU A 153 -39.43 -20.60 27.80
CA GLU A 153 -38.66 -21.33 28.80
C GLU A 153 -37.15 -21.07 28.59
N PRO A 154 -36.36 -20.96 29.67
CA PRO A 154 -34.92 -20.77 29.55
C PRO A 154 -34.27 -21.98 28.88
N GLU A 155 -33.39 -21.73 27.91
CA GLU A 155 -32.67 -22.76 27.17
C GLU A 155 -31.16 -22.48 27.19
N ILE A 156 -30.36 -23.54 27.15
CA ILE A 156 -28.89 -23.48 27.12
C ILE A 156 -28.28 -24.52 26.19
N SER A 157 -27.20 -24.14 25.49
CA SER A 157 -26.39 -25.02 24.66
C SER A 157 -25.00 -25.24 25.27
N LEU A 158 -24.37 -26.39 24.98
CA LEU A 158 -22.97 -26.66 25.34
C LEU A 158 -22.32 -27.54 24.28
N GLN A 159 -21.17 -27.11 23.78
CA GLN A 159 -20.26 -27.89 22.94
C GLN A 159 -18.88 -27.89 23.60
N LEU A 160 -18.29 -29.08 23.78
CA LEU A 160 -16.87 -29.22 24.09
C LEU A 160 -16.12 -29.19 22.75
N VAL A 161 -15.31 -28.16 22.54
CA VAL A 161 -14.62 -27.85 21.27
C VAL A 161 -13.25 -28.50 21.24
N SER A 162 -12.53 -28.49 22.36
CA SER A 162 -11.23 -29.15 22.51
C SER A 162 -11.09 -29.80 23.89
N PRO A 163 -10.44 -30.98 24.00
CA PRO A 163 -10.07 -31.87 22.90
C PRO A 163 -11.31 -32.52 22.25
N VAL A 164 -11.16 -33.01 21.02
CA VAL A 164 -12.22 -33.78 20.34
C VAL A 164 -12.25 -35.25 20.80
N ASN A 165 -13.38 -35.93 20.64
CA ASN A 165 -13.49 -37.35 21.01
C ASN A 165 -12.65 -38.24 20.08
N GLY A 166 -11.67 -38.93 20.65
CA GLY A 166 -10.68 -39.74 19.93
C GLY A 166 -9.32 -39.06 19.79
N ALA A 167 -9.14 -37.82 20.26
CA ALA A 167 -7.84 -37.13 20.23
C ALA A 167 -6.77 -37.91 21.01
N GLU A 168 -5.55 -37.87 20.48
CA GLU A 168 -4.38 -38.55 21.04
C GLU A 168 -3.31 -37.54 21.47
N PHE A 169 -2.63 -37.81 22.57
CA PHE A 169 -1.58 -36.97 23.16
C PHE A 169 -0.42 -37.84 23.67
N GLU A 170 0.78 -37.29 23.83
CA GLU A 170 1.87 -37.95 24.57
C GLU A 170 1.79 -37.64 26.08
N GLU A 171 2.37 -38.51 26.92
CA GLU A 171 2.56 -38.23 28.35
C GLU A 171 3.43 -36.96 28.57
N ASP A 172 3.09 -36.18 29.60
CA ASP A 172 3.57 -34.82 29.90
C ASP A 172 3.15 -33.71 28.91
N GLN A 173 2.38 -34.00 27.85
CA GLN A 173 1.87 -32.95 26.93
C GLN A 173 0.79 -32.07 27.59
N SER A 174 0.75 -30.77 27.26
CA SER A 174 -0.33 -29.87 27.71
C SER A 174 -1.55 -29.96 26.78
N VAL A 175 -2.72 -30.22 27.34
CA VAL A 175 -4.01 -30.30 26.63
C VAL A 175 -4.88 -29.10 26.99
N THR A 176 -5.33 -28.36 25.98
CA THR A 176 -6.29 -27.26 26.15
C THR A 176 -7.71 -27.80 26.18
N LEU A 177 -8.44 -27.52 27.25
CA LEU A 177 -9.87 -27.78 27.40
C LEU A 177 -10.64 -26.51 27.03
N LEU A 178 -11.49 -26.55 26.01
CA LEU A 178 -12.23 -25.39 25.49
C LEU A 178 -13.69 -25.78 25.22
N ALA A 179 -14.64 -24.97 25.68
CA ALA A 179 -16.06 -25.19 25.42
C ALA A 179 -16.80 -23.90 25.01
N ASN A 180 -17.74 -24.03 24.08
CA ASN A 180 -18.69 -22.99 23.72
C ASN A 180 -20.02 -23.28 24.43
N ALA A 181 -20.66 -22.25 24.97
CA ALA A 181 -21.94 -22.37 25.66
C ALA A 181 -22.76 -21.09 25.50
N GLU A 182 -24.05 -21.25 25.21
CA GLU A 182 -24.99 -20.16 24.90
C GLU A 182 -26.25 -20.28 25.74
N ALA A 183 -27.00 -19.19 25.85
CA ALA A 183 -28.20 -19.09 26.66
C ALA A 183 -29.28 -18.25 25.97
N THR A 184 -30.53 -18.70 26.04
CA THR A 184 -31.72 -18.02 25.54
C THR A 184 -32.73 -17.87 26.68
N ASN A 185 -33.32 -16.68 26.82
CA ASN A 185 -34.17 -16.28 27.96
C ASN A 185 -33.50 -16.37 29.35
N THR A 186 -32.17 -16.52 29.39
CA THR A 186 -31.34 -16.64 30.61
C THR A 186 -29.88 -16.23 30.31
N ASN A 187 -28.97 -16.33 31.28
CA ASN A 187 -27.53 -16.09 31.13
C ASN A 187 -26.73 -17.27 31.70
N ILE A 188 -25.53 -17.52 31.18
CA ILE A 188 -24.60 -18.51 31.75
C ILE A 188 -24.00 -18.00 33.06
N GLU A 189 -23.96 -18.82 34.11
CA GLU A 189 -23.22 -18.55 35.34
C GLU A 189 -21.77 -19.06 35.24
N ALA A 190 -21.59 -20.30 34.77
CA ALA A 190 -20.27 -20.91 34.61
C ALA A 190 -20.23 -22.14 33.69
N VAL A 191 -19.04 -22.45 33.18
CA VAL A 191 -18.67 -23.77 32.65
C VAL A 191 -17.61 -24.41 33.57
N THR A 192 -17.78 -25.68 33.91
CA THR A 192 -16.90 -26.44 34.81
C THR A 192 -16.32 -27.66 34.11
N PHE A 193 -14.98 -27.77 34.09
CA PHE A 193 -14.22 -28.82 33.43
C PHE A 193 -13.73 -29.89 34.41
N PHE A 194 -13.76 -31.15 33.96
CA PHE A 194 -13.28 -32.31 34.70
C PHE A 194 -12.50 -33.27 33.79
N VAL A 195 -11.50 -33.97 34.35
CA VAL A 195 -10.86 -35.15 33.75
C VAL A 195 -11.05 -36.34 34.69
N ASP A 196 -11.62 -37.43 34.18
CA ASP A 196 -11.97 -38.64 34.95
C ASP A 196 -12.82 -38.36 36.20
N ASN A 197 -13.63 -37.29 36.14
CA ASN A 197 -14.42 -36.69 37.22
C ASN A 197 -13.62 -35.93 38.30
N THR A 198 -12.31 -35.78 38.16
CA THR A 198 -11.49 -34.83 38.92
C THR A 198 -11.73 -33.42 38.37
N HIS A 199 -12.12 -32.47 39.22
CA HIS A 199 -12.34 -31.07 38.82
C HIS A 199 -11.03 -30.38 38.42
N ILE A 200 -11.00 -29.77 37.24
CA ILE A 200 -9.89 -28.95 36.76
C ILE A 200 -10.15 -27.47 37.05
N ALA A 201 -11.22 -26.90 36.50
CA ALA A 201 -11.54 -25.48 36.61
C ALA A 201 -13.05 -25.20 36.50
N ARG A 202 -13.52 -24.11 37.14
CA ARG A 202 -14.81 -23.46 36.88
C ARG A 202 -14.53 -22.06 36.33
N VAL A 203 -15.09 -21.77 35.15
CA VAL A 203 -14.82 -20.55 34.37
C VAL A 203 -16.15 -19.79 34.21
N THR A 204 -16.18 -18.52 34.62
CA THR A 204 -17.42 -17.72 34.71
C THR A 204 -17.52 -16.61 33.67
N GLN A 205 -16.66 -16.62 32.65
CA GLN A 205 -16.62 -15.67 31.53
C GLN A 205 -16.15 -16.41 30.27
N SER A 206 -16.65 -16.00 29.10
CA SER A 206 -16.19 -16.51 27.80
C SER A 206 -14.87 -15.84 27.38
N PRO A 207 -13.91 -16.52 26.71
CA PRO A 207 -13.94 -17.93 26.32
C PRO A 207 -13.79 -18.89 27.51
N TYR A 208 -14.62 -19.93 27.55
CA TYR A 208 -14.59 -20.91 28.63
C TYR A 208 -13.47 -21.93 28.37
N GLN A 209 -12.28 -21.66 28.91
CA GLN A 209 -11.08 -22.49 28.69
C GLN A 209 -10.28 -22.78 29.95
N ALA A 210 -9.58 -23.92 29.96
CA ALA A 210 -8.64 -24.33 31.00
C ALA A 210 -7.58 -25.29 30.42
N ASN A 211 -6.40 -25.42 31.05
CA ASN A 211 -5.36 -26.35 30.60
C ASN A 211 -5.23 -27.54 31.57
N TRP A 212 -4.92 -28.72 31.04
CA TRP A 212 -4.63 -29.95 31.79
C TRP A 212 -3.41 -30.64 31.20
N THR A 213 -2.45 -31.07 32.04
CA THR A 213 -1.30 -31.87 31.57
C THR A 213 -1.70 -33.35 31.47
N ALA A 214 -1.40 -33.98 30.33
CA ALA A 214 -1.64 -35.39 30.06
C ALA A 214 -0.77 -36.29 30.96
N VAL A 215 -1.33 -36.70 32.10
CA VAL A 215 -0.64 -37.51 33.11
C VAL A 215 -1.22 -38.92 33.20
N GLY A 216 -0.38 -39.91 32.92
CA GLY A 216 -0.75 -41.33 32.84
C GLY A 216 -1.05 -41.77 31.40
N VAL A 217 -0.34 -42.77 30.92
CA VAL A 217 -0.65 -43.45 29.64
C VAL A 217 -1.95 -44.26 29.78
N GLY A 218 -2.94 -44.00 28.92
CA GLY A 218 -4.26 -44.60 28.99
C GLY A 218 -5.36 -43.76 28.34
N SER A 219 -6.62 -44.20 28.44
CA SER A 219 -7.76 -43.42 27.94
C SER A 219 -8.43 -42.65 29.08
N HIS A 220 -8.69 -41.36 28.84
CA HIS A 220 -9.23 -40.41 29.82
C HIS A 220 -10.55 -39.80 29.34
N ALA A 221 -11.47 -39.55 30.26
CA ALA A 221 -12.77 -38.94 29.99
C ALA A 221 -12.77 -37.46 30.39
N ILE A 222 -12.77 -36.57 29.39
CA ILE A 222 -12.89 -35.12 29.56
C ILE A 222 -14.38 -34.75 29.59
N LYS A 223 -14.80 -33.95 30.57
CA LYS A 223 -16.19 -33.52 30.74
C LYS A 223 -16.29 -32.03 31.00
N ALA A 224 -17.16 -31.35 30.26
CA ALA A 224 -17.62 -29.99 30.58
C ALA A 224 -19.07 -30.03 31.09
N VAL A 225 -19.38 -29.16 32.05
CA VAL A 225 -20.73 -28.94 32.59
C VAL A 225 -21.00 -27.44 32.61
N VAL A 226 -22.05 -26.98 31.94
CA VAL A 226 -22.53 -25.59 32.01
C VAL A 226 -23.66 -25.47 33.03
N GLU A 227 -23.73 -24.30 33.68
CA GLU A 227 -24.75 -23.91 34.65
C GLU A 227 -25.18 -22.47 34.35
N ASP A 228 -26.49 -22.20 34.40
CA ASP A 228 -27.10 -20.90 34.07
C ASP A 228 -27.63 -20.16 35.31
N THR A 229 -28.04 -18.90 35.14
CA THR A 229 -28.60 -18.07 36.21
C THR A 229 -30.02 -18.46 36.69
N SER A 230 -30.67 -19.46 36.06
CA SER A 230 -31.97 -19.99 36.47
C SER A 230 -31.89 -21.33 37.22
N GLY A 231 -30.73 -22.02 37.17
CA GLY A 231 -30.48 -23.33 37.77
C GLY A 231 -30.55 -24.51 36.78
N LEU A 232 -30.64 -24.25 35.48
CA LEU A 232 -30.45 -25.24 34.43
C LEU A 232 -28.98 -25.63 34.28
N THR A 233 -28.75 -26.89 33.91
CA THR A 233 -27.43 -27.43 33.65
C THR A 233 -27.42 -28.37 32.44
N GLN A 234 -26.33 -28.36 31.68
CA GLN A 234 -26.08 -29.29 30.58
C GLN A 234 -24.64 -29.79 30.63
N GLN A 235 -24.35 -31.00 30.13
CA GLN A 235 -22.99 -31.55 30.13
C GLN A 235 -22.63 -32.23 28.79
N LYS A 236 -21.33 -32.20 28.45
CA LYS A 236 -20.73 -32.93 27.34
C LYS A 236 -19.53 -33.73 27.85
N VAL A 237 -19.29 -34.90 27.26
CA VAL A 237 -18.17 -35.79 27.58
C VAL A 237 -17.53 -36.25 26.27
N VAL A 238 -16.21 -36.29 26.25
CA VAL A 238 -15.38 -36.88 25.18
C VAL A 238 -14.31 -37.76 25.80
N ASN A 239 -13.81 -38.75 25.05
CA ASN A 239 -12.73 -39.62 25.49
C ASN A 239 -11.49 -39.36 24.64
N ILE A 240 -10.31 -39.37 25.25
CA ILE A 240 -9.00 -39.18 24.60
C ILE A 240 -8.05 -40.35 24.94
N LEU A 241 -6.89 -40.41 24.29
CA LEU A 241 -5.86 -41.42 24.55
C LEU A 241 -4.48 -40.78 24.75
N VAL A 242 -3.83 -41.05 25.88
CA VAL A 242 -2.45 -40.64 26.17
C VAL A 242 -1.49 -41.80 25.88
N LYS A 243 -0.39 -41.53 25.18
CA LYS A 243 0.60 -42.49 24.66
C LYS A 243 1.97 -42.34 25.33
N GLU A 244 2.74 -43.44 25.31
CA GLU A 244 4.13 -43.50 25.79
C GLU A 244 5.09 -42.85 24.77
N LYS A 245 5.91 -41.92 25.27
CA LYS A 245 6.80 -41.06 24.48
C LYS A 245 7.93 -41.80 23.76
N GLN A 246 8.13 -41.51 22.48
CA GLN A 246 9.13 -42.18 21.63
C GLN A 246 10.51 -41.49 21.62
N VAL A 247 11.57 -42.21 21.23
CA VAL A 247 12.96 -41.71 21.14
C VAL A 247 13.71 -42.37 19.97
N GLU A 248 14.35 -41.58 19.11
CA GLU A 248 15.04 -42.04 17.88
C GLU A 248 16.59 -42.08 17.94
N PRO A 249 17.25 -42.83 17.03
CA PRO A 249 18.73 -42.95 16.95
C PRO A 249 19.41 -41.98 15.94
N PRO A 250 20.73 -41.74 16.05
CA PRO A 250 21.44 -40.66 15.33
C PRO A 250 22.01 -41.00 13.92
N ILE A 251 22.25 -39.94 13.13
CA ILE A 251 22.74 -39.92 11.73
C ILE A 251 24.24 -39.49 11.67
N VAL A 252 24.94 -39.71 10.53
CA VAL A 252 26.40 -39.52 10.35
C VAL A 252 26.71 -38.57 9.15
N PRO A 253 27.74 -37.69 9.22
CA PRO A 253 28.06 -36.72 8.14
C PRO A 253 28.74 -37.27 6.87
N GLU A 254 28.54 -36.59 5.74
CA GLU A 254 29.10 -36.91 4.41
C GLU A 254 29.41 -35.64 3.59
N VAL A 255 30.34 -35.71 2.62
CA VAL A 255 30.72 -34.61 1.69
C VAL A 255 30.49 -35.06 0.25
N HIS A 256 29.79 -34.24 -0.53
CA HIS A 256 29.47 -34.48 -1.94
C HIS A 256 30.44 -33.77 -2.90
N GLU A 257 30.84 -32.52 -2.62
CA GLU A 257 31.90 -31.83 -3.37
C GLU A 257 32.84 -31.02 -2.46
N LEU A 258 34.13 -30.97 -2.85
CA LEU A 258 35.10 -29.97 -2.40
C LEU A 258 36.11 -29.65 -3.52
N SER A 259 36.07 -28.43 -4.06
CA SER A 259 36.93 -27.96 -5.17
C SER A 259 37.31 -26.47 -5.05
N PHE A 260 38.29 -26.01 -5.86
CA PHE A 260 38.71 -24.60 -5.93
C PHE A 260 38.21 -23.97 -7.24
N VAL A 261 37.85 -22.69 -7.19
CA VAL A 261 37.43 -21.88 -8.34
C VAL A 261 38.51 -20.86 -8.74
N ALA A 262 39.11 -20.16 -7.76
CA ALA A 262 40.18 -19.18 -7.97
C ALA A 262 41.14 -19.11 -6.76
N PRO A 263 42.39 -18.61 -6.91
CA PRO A 263 43.12 -18.41 -8.17
C PRO A 263 43.36 -19.76 -8.89
N THR A 264 43.97 -19.75 -10.09
CA THR A 264 44.25 -21.00 -10.81
C THR A 264 45.66 -21.53 -10.54
N GLN A 265 45.84 -22.86 -10.63
CA GLN A 265 47.12 -23.51 -10.32
C GLN A 265 48.24 -23.02 -11.26
N GLY A 266 49.28 -22.39 -10.68
CA GLY A 266 50.42 -21.85 -11.43
C GLY A 266 50.31 -20.38 -11.84
N GLN A 267 49.29 -19.65 -11.38
CA GLN A 267 49.14 -18.21 -11.59
C GLN A 267 50.30 -17.39 -10.96
N ILE A 268 50.58 -16.22 -11.53
CA ILE A 268 51.53 -15.21 -11.03
C ILE A 268 50.74 -13.95 -10.66
N LEU A 269 51.14 -13.29 -9.57
CA LEU A 269 50.55 -12.07 -9.00
C LEU A 269 51.62 -10.95 -8.90
N THR A 270 51.27 -9.77 -8.40
CA THR A 270 52.23 -8.70 -8.04
C THR A 270 52.38 -8.64 -6.51
N LEU A 271 53.54 -8.17 -6.01
CA LEU A 271 53.71 -7.96 -4.57
C LEU A 271 52.79 -6.82 -4.11
N ASP A 272 52.18 -6.98 -2.94
CA ASP A 272 51.24 -6.02 -2.33
C ASP A 272 49.93 -5.78 -3.14
N GLU A 273 49.67 -6.54 -4.20
CA GLU A 273 48.42 -6.49 -4.99
C GLU A 273 47.39 -7.52 -4.48
N ALA A 274 46.19 -7.06 -4.11
CA ALA A 274 45.16 -7.90 -3.49
C ALA A 274 44.59 -8.97 -4.46
N THR A 275 44.25 -10.15 -3.93
CA THR A 275 43.74 -11.30 -4.69
C THR A 275 42.58 -11.98 -3.93
N MET A 276 41.68 -12.68 -4.66
CA MET A 276 40.61 -13.48 -4.07
C MET A 276 40.91 -14.99 -4.20
N ILE A 277 40.56 -15.75 -3.17
CA ILE A 277 40.55 -17.22 -3.14
C ILE A 277 39.09 -17.68 -3.07
N GLU A 278 38.71 -18.68 -3.86
CA GLU A 278 37.33 -19.16 -3.99
C GLU A 278 37.28 -20.69 -4.03
N ALA A 279 36.28 -21.28 -3.37
CA ALA A 279 36.09 -22.73 -3.27
C ALA A 279 34.61 -23.12 -3.31
N ARG A 280 34.31 -24.29 -3.89
CA ARG A 280 32.98 -24.91 -3.92
C ARG A 280 32.90 -26.07 -2.91
N VAL A 281 31.79 -26.16 -2.18
CA VAL A 281 31.57 -27.15 -1.12
C VAL A 281 30.10 -27.57 -1.05
N GLU A 282 29.83 -28.87 -1.03
CA GLU A 282 28.48 -29.46 -0.93
C GLU A 282 28.52 -30.73 -0.06
N GLY A 283 27.52 -31.00 0.80
CA GLY A 283 27.51 -32.16 1.72
C GLY A 283 26.47 -32.10 2.84
N GLU A 284 26.38 -33.14 3.67
CA GLU A 284 25.40 -33.32 4.74
C GLU A 284 26.06 -33.37 6.14
N LEU A 285 25.44 -32.71 7.13
CA LEU A 285 25.90 -32.57 8.53
C LEU A 285 27.32 -31.99 8.72
N ILE A 286 27.93 -31.47 7.63
CA ILE A 286 29.09 -30.58 7.66
C ILE A 286 28.68 -29.17 8.10
N THR A 287 29.55 -28.44 8.81
CA THR A 287 29.19 -27.13 9.39
C THR A 287 30.20 -26.01 9.18
N LYS A 288 31.47 -26.29 8.89
CA LYS A 288 32.50 -25.25 8.67
C LYS A 288 33.46 -25.56 7.53
N LEU A 289 33.96 -24.49 6.92
CA LEU A 289 35.05 -24.47 5.95
C LEU A 289 36.19 -23.58 6.48
N GLU A 290 37.44 -24.00 6.37
CA GLU A 290 38.63 -23.18 6.66
C GLU A 290 39.42 -22.85 5.39
N PHE A 291 39.90 -21.62 5.27
CA PHE A 291 40.85 -21.18 4.22
C PHE A 291 42.25 -20.98 4.79
N TRP A 292 43.28 -21.42 4.06
CA TRP A 292 44.69 -21.39 4.50
C TRP A 292 45.63 -20.95 3.37
N ALA A 293 46.65 -20.16 3.72
CA ALA A 293 47.81 -19.85 2.89
C ALA A 293 49.10 -20.30 3.60
N ASN A 294 49.91 -21.10 2.91
CA ASN A 294 51.06 -21.84 3.44
C ASN A 294 50.70 -22.60 4.74
N ASN A 295 51.13 -22.10 5.90
CA ASN A 295 50.82 -22.66 7.23
C ASN A 295 49.94 -21.73 8.09
N HIS A 296 49.40 -20.65 7.52
CA HIS A 296 48.56 -19.67 8.21
C HIS A 296 47.07 -19.86 7.84
N LYS A 297 46.18 -19.93 8.83
CA LYS A 297 44.73 -19.91 8.57
C LYS A 297 44.32 -18.48 8.25
N LEU A 298 43.72 -18.26 7.09
CA LEU A 298 43.17 -16.98 6.68
C LEU A 298 41.83 -16.73 7.36
N SER A 299 40.94 -17.73 7.32
CA SER A 299 39.60 -17.63 7.90
C SER A 299 38.97 -19.00 8.17
N GLN A 300 37.81 -18.96 8.82
CA GLN A 300 36.90 -20.08 8.99
C GLN A 300 35.47 -19.53 8.83
N GLN A 301 34.68 -20.18 8.00
CA GLN A 301 33.32 -19.80 7.64
C GLN A 301 32.37 -20.94 8.02
N ASN A 302 31.10 -20.63 8.31
CA ASN A 302 30.07 -21.65 8.49
C ASN A 302 29.52 -22.07 7.12
N ILE A 303 29.16 -23.33 6.97
CA ILE A 303 28.50 -23.88 5.79
C ILE A 303 26.99 -23.80 6.00
N THR A 304 26.24 -23.36 4.98
CA THR A 304 24.76 -23.32 4.99
C THR A 304 24.20 -24.15 3.83
N PRO A 305 22.96 -24.69 3.94
CA PRO A 305 22.39 -25.54 2.90
C PRO A 305 22.19 -24.86 1.53
N THR A 306 22.12 -23.53 1.50
CA THR A 306 21.86 -22.73 0.29
C THR A 306 23.15 -22.17 -0.34
N GLN A 307 24.28 -22.22 0.34
CA GLN A 307 25.54 -21.65 -0.15
C GLN A 307 26.51 -22.75 -0.59
N THR A 308 26.78 -22.84 -1.90
CA THR A 308 27.72 -23.82 -2.48
C THR A 308 29.09 -23.23 -2.85
N ILE A 309 29.27 -21.90 -2.80
CA ILE A 309 30.54 -21.20 -3.08
C ILE A 309 30.93 -20.32 -1.89
N TYR A 310 32.20 -20.36 -1.52
CA TYR A 310 32.80 -19.66 -0.40
C TYR A 310 34.06 -18.92 -0.85
N THR A 311 34.30 -17.71 -0.35
CA THR A 311 35.37 -16.82 -0.85
C THR A 311 36.18 -16.19 0.29
N GLN A 312 37.43 -15.83 0.00
CA GLN A 312 38.37 -15.25 0.98
C GLN A 312 39.36 -14.28 0.30
N PRO A 313 39.41 -12.99 0.69
CA PRO A 313 40.46 -12.08 0.23
C PRO A 313 41.84 -12.42 0.84
N TRP A 314 42.89 -12.23 0.05
CA TRP A 314 44.28 -12.47 0.45
C TRP A 314 45.26 -11.62 -0.38
N THR A 315 46.16 -10.90 0.26
CA THR A 315 47.27 -10.17 -0.39
C THR A 315 48.59 -10.91 -0.17
N PRO A 316 49.38 -11.22 -1.22
CA PRO A 316 50.70 -11.81 -1.10
C PRO A 316 51.71 -10.77 -0.59
N ASN A 317 52.35 -11.08 0.54
CA ASN A 317 53.31 -10.21 1.24
C ASN A 317 54.76 -10.71 1.16
N GLU A 318 55.02 -11.81 0.46
CA GLU A 318 56.37 -12.36 0.24
C GLU A 318 56.56 -12.76 -1.23
N VAL A 319 57.74 -12.47 -1.79
CA VAL A 319 58.08 -12.77 -3.19
C VAL A 319 58.51 -14.23 -3.33
N GLY A 320 57.63 -15.09 -3.84
CA GLY A 320 57.96 -16.51 -4.07
C GLY A 320 56.74 -17.40 -4.25
N ASN A 321 56.96 -18.72 -4.20
CA ASN A 321 55.90 -19.71 -4.37
C ASN A 321 55.06 -19.88 -3.08
N THR A 322 53.74 -19.71 -3.16
CA THR A 322 52.80 -19.92 -2.05
C THR A 322 51.82 -21.06 -2.32
N THR A 323 51.53 -21.87 -1.29
CA THR A 323 50.55 -22.97 -1.30
C THR A 323 49.22 -22.50 -0.68
N LEU A 324 48.07 -22.85 -1.27
CA LEU A 324 46.74 -22.59 -0.69
C LEU A 324 46.06 -23.90 -0.29
N ARG A 325 45.21 -23.91 0.75
CA ARG A 325 44.47 -25.10 1.22
C ARG A 325 43.06 -24.73 1.74
N VAL A 326 42.10 -25.62 1.53
CA VAL A 326 40.76 -25.58 2.15
C VAL A 326 40.44 -26.88 2.91
N VAL A 327 39.67 -26.79 4.00
CA VAL A 327 39.36 -27.89 4.93
C VAL A 327 37.90 -27.83 5.42
N VAL A 328 37.16 -28.95 5.38
CA VAL A 328 35.75 -29.06 5.81
C VAL A 328 35.64 -29.78 7.16
N LEU A 329 34.80 -29.29 8.07
CA LEU A 329 34.58 -29.81 9.42
C LEU A 329 33.09 -30.09 9.73
N ASP A 330 32.83 -31.12 10.54
CA ASP A 330 31.50 -31.44 11.08
C ASP A 330 31.08 -30.51 12.25
N GLN A 331 29.88 -30.73 12.81
CA GLN A 331 29.39 -30.01 13.99
C GLN A 331 30.31 -30.11 15.22
N ASN A 332 31.03 -31.22 15.39
CA ASN A 332 32.00 -31.45 16.47
C ASN A 332 33.38 -30.81 16.21
N ASN A 333 33.57 -30.15 15.06
CA ASN A 333 34.85 -29.65 14.53
C ASN A 333 35.86 -30.77 14.17
N GLN A 334 35.38 -31.98 13.89
CA GLN A 334 36.19 -33.05 13.31
C GLN A 334 36.30 -32.83 11.79
N MET A 335 37.50 -33.05 11.24
CA MET A 335 37.77 -32.88 9.81
C MET A 335 37.11 -34.00 9.00
N VAL A 336 36.36 -33.62 7.96
CA VAL A 336 35.71 -34.54 7.02
C VAL A 336 36.52 -34.63 5.71
N GLU A 337 36.89 -33.51 5.07
CA GLU A 337 37.72 -33.51 3.85
C GLU A 337 38.61 -32.24 3.70
N GLN A 338 39.59 -32.24 2.77
CA GLN A 338 40.46 -31.10 2.42
C GLN A 338 41.00 -31.13 0.95
N ARG A 339 41.50 -29.98 0.44
CA ARG A 339 42.15 -29.78 -0.90
C ARG A 339 43.26 -28.71 -0.86
N SER A 340 44.19 -28.67 -1.84
CA SER A 340 45.29 -27.66 -1.90
C SER A 340 45.91 -27.37 -3.31
N MET A 341 46.52 -26.18 -3.53
CA MET A 341 47.17 -25.71 -4.80
C MET A 341 48.41 -24.76 -4.59
N VAL A 342 49.05 -24.19 -5.64
CA VAL A 342 50.30 -23.34 -5.58
C VAL A 342 50.40 -22.18 -6.65
N ILE A 343 50.98 -20.97 -6.33
CA ILE A 343 51.12 -19.71 -7.17
C ILE A 343 52.41 -18.82 -6.91
N ALA A 344 52.70 -17.66 -7.61
CA ALA A 344 53.94 -16.77 -7.53
C ALA A 344 53.79 -15.16 -7.69
N VAL A 345 54.86 -14.27 -7.74
CA VAL A 345 54.86 -12.74 -7.46
C VAL A 345 55.97 -11.76 -8.13
N GLU A 346 55.76 -10.44 -8.53
CA GLU A 346 56.76 -9.32 -8.97
C GLU A 346 56.44 -7.73 -8.72
N ALA A 347 57.10 -6.63 -9.31
CA ALA A 347 56.97 -5.10 -8.99
C ALA A 347 57.52 -3.92 -9.98
N GLY A 348 57.46 -2.54 -9.73
CA GLY A 348 57.84 -1.32 -10.63
C GLY A 348 58.12 0.20 -10.10
N GLN A 349 58.39 1.31 -10.92
CA GLN A 349 58.87 2.76 -10.58
C GLN A 349 58.63 4.05 -11.56
N SER A 350 59.00 5.37 -11.27
CA SER A 350 58.73 6.69 -12.07
C SER A 350 59.63 8.06 -11.90
N PHE A 351 59.28 9.30 -12.47
CA PHE A 351 59.94 10.71 -12.55
C PHE A 351 58.94 11.98 -12.61
N THR A 352 59.31 13.31 -12.55
CA THR A 352 58.41 14.55 -12.32
C THR A 352 58.51 15.86 -13.22
N LYS A 353 57.75 16.96 -12.90
CA LYS A 353 57.58 18.29 -13.60
C LYS A 353 57.18 19.47 -12.63
N PRO A 354 57.16 20.78 -13.02
CA PRO A 354 56.78 21.93 -12.15
C PRO A 354 55.26 22.19 -11.98
N GLU A 355 54.90 23.05 -11.00
CA GLU A 355 53.54 23.42 -10.60
C GLU A 355 53.32 24.95 -10.47
N VAL A 356 52.09 25.41 -10.68
CA VAL A 356 51.67 26.83 -10.55
C VAL A 356 50.19 26.93 -10.19
N SER A 357 49.82 27.94 -9.39
CA SER A 357 48.44 28.22 -9.01
C SER A 357 48.21 29.72 -8.73
N PHE A 358 46.98 30.20 -8.91
CA PHE A 358 46.58 31.51 -8.41
C PHE A 358 46.23 31.42 -6.92
N SER A 359 46.73 32.36 -6.13
CA SER A 359 46.29 32.58 -4.73
C SER A 359 45.24 33.69 -4.62
N SER A 360 45.14 34.57 -5.62
CA SER A 360 44.08 35.55 -5.79
C SER A 360 44.06 36.06 -7.23
N PRO A 361 42.89 36.37 -7.83
CA PRO A 361 41.57 35.92 -7.41
C PRO A 361 41.43 34.39 -7.59
N SER A 362 40.39 33.78 -7.04
CA SER A 362 40.08 32.37 -7.29
C SER A 362 39.39 32.18 -8.65
N ASN A 363 39.36 30.95 -9.15
CA ASN A 363 38.53 30.62 -10.31
C ASN A 363 37.05 30.91 -10.01
N ALA A 364 36.30 31.38 -11.02
CA ALA A 364 34.92 31.85 -10.90
C ALA A 364 34.66 33.01 -9.89
N SER A 365 35.69 33.68 -9.36
CA SER A 365 35.50 34.91 -8.56
C SER A 365 34.64 35.92 -9.32
N LYS A 366 33.59 36.42 -8.66
CA LYS A 366 32.72 37.47 -9.18
C LYS A 366 33.15 38.84 -8.68
N PHE A 367 33.09 39.84 -9.57
CA PHE A 367 33.41 41.24 -9.28
C PHE A 367 32.39 42.17 -9.92
N ASP A 368 32.12 43.31 -9.30
CA ASP A 368 31.26 44.33 -9.90
C ASP A 368 32.05 45.15 -10.92
N LYS A 369 31.33 45.70 -11.90
CA LYS A 369 31.92 46.53 -12.96
C LYS A 369 32.67 47.73 -12.37
N ASN A 370 33.94 47.88 -12.76
CA ASN A 370 34.94 48.84 -12.29
C ASN A 370 35.72 48.45 -11.00
N ASP A 371 35.55 47.24 -10.46
CA ASP A 371 36.32 46.79 -9.30
C ASP A 371 37.85 46.70 -9.53
N SER A 372 38.60 46.81 -8.43
CA SER A 372 40.06 46.67 -8.39
C SER A 372 40.47 45.30 -7.87
N VAL A 373 40.63 44.34 -8.78
CA VAL A 373 41.06 42.96 -8.50
C VAL A 373 42.53 42.91 -8.10
N SER A 374 42.85 42.21 -7.02
CA SER A 374 44.23 41.93 -6.61
C SER A 374 44.64 40.54 -7.05
N ILE A 375 45.78 40.44 -7.74
CA ILE A 375 46.29 39.21 -8.35
C ILE A 375 47.55 38.75 -7.62
N SER A 376 47.61 37.48 -7.25
CA SER A 376 48.74 36.84 -6.57
C SER A 376 48.88 35.39 -7.04
N VAL A 377 50.10 34.94 -7.31
CA VAL A 377 50.41 33.63 -7.92
C VAL A 377 51.48 32.92 -7.09
N GLN A 378 51.34 31.60 -6.93
CA GLN A 378 52.37 30.70 -6.40
C GLN A 378 52.87 29.79 -7.52
N ALA A 379 54.17 29.49 -7.52
CA ALA A 379 54.80 28.56 -8.44
C ALA A 379 55.98 27.86 -7.75
N THR A 380 56.12 26.57 -7.98
CA THR A 380 57.10 25.68 -7.34
C THR A 380 57.51 24.57 -8.30
N ASP A 381 58.63 23.91 -8.03
CA ASP A 381 59.07 22.74 -8.79
C ASP A 381 59.57 21.63 -7.85
N ALA A 382 59.42 20.37 -8.26
CA ALA A 382 59.68 19.20 -7.41
C ALA A 382 61.16 18.79 -7.37
N ASP A 383 61.95 19.13 -8.39
CA ASP A 383 63.42 19.00 -8.40
C ASP A 383 64.18 20.36 -8.34
N ASP A 384 63.45 21.42 -7.96
CA ASP A 384 63.91 22.76 -7.55
C ASP A 384 64.62 23.57 -8.67
N ASP A 385 64.13 23.52 -9.93
CA ASP A 385 64.72 24.30 -11.05
C ASP A 385 63.81 25.30 -11.81
N LEU A 386 62.76 25.79 -11.14
CA LEU A 386 61.85 26.84 -11.63
C LEU A 386 62.57 28.14 -12.09
N SER A 387 62.12 28.71 -13.22
CA SER A 387 62.82 29.80 -13.95
C SER A 387 62.02 31.11 -14.10
N ARG A 388 60.72 31.09 -14.43
CA ARG A 388 59.92 32.31 -14.72
C ARG A 388 58.42 32.14 -14.43
N VAL A 389 57.74 33.24 -14.10
CA VAL A 389 56.26 33.33 -14.01
C VAL A 389 55.72 34.54 -14.81
N THR A 390 54.70 34.34 -15.66
CA THR A 390 54.08 35.39 -16.49
C THR A 390 52.56 35.39 -16.35
N VAL A 391 51.90 36.56 -16.23
CA VAL A 391 50.44 36.67 -16.00
C VAL A 391 49.72 37.54 -17.05
N LYS A 392 48.58 37.06 -17.56
CA LYS A 392 47.74 37.69 -18.59
C LYS A 392 46.26 37.79 -18.17
N ALA A 393 45.50 38.68 -18.79
CA ALA A 393 44.03 38.70 -18.82
C ALA A 393 43.55 38.69 -20.28
N ASN A 394 42.66 37.77 -20.65
CA ASN A 394 42.12 37.63 -22.02
C ASN A 394 43.22 37.73 -23.10
N ASN A 395 44.28 36.90 -22.92
CA ASN A 395 45.50 36.83 -23.75
C ASN A 395 46.42 38.08 -23.76
N LYS A 396 46.08 39.15 -23.04
CA LYS A 396 46.91 40.36 -22.90
C LYS A 396 47.73 40.30 -21.60
N GLN A 397 49.06 40.39 -21.70
CA GLN A 397 49.96 40.41 -20.55
C GLN A 397 49.66 41.60 -19.62
N ILE A 398 49.60 41.32 -18.31
CA ILE A 398 49.44 42.31 -17.23
C ILE A 398 50.77 42.46 -16.47
N CYS A 399 51.37 41.34 -16.08
CA CYS A 399 52.49 41.26 -15.15
C CYS A 399 53.46 40.12 -15.55
N GLU A 400 54.73 40.22 -15.17
CA GLU A 400 55.77 39.20 -15.44
C GLU A 400 56.88 39.28 -14.38
N PHE A 401 57.42 38.13 -13.99
CA PHE A 401 58.34 37.98 -12.88
C PHE A 401 59.48 36.99 -13.21
N ASP A 402 60.70 37.34 -12.82
CA ASP A 402 61.90 36.50 -12.88
C ASP A 402 62.03 35.72 -11.56
N ALA A 403 61.89 34.39 -11.60
CA ALA A 403 61.89 33.56 -10.40
C ALA A 403 63.29 33.44 -9.76
N SER A 404 64.36 33.77 -10.51
CA SER A 404 65.71 33.84 -9.96
C SER A 404 65.97 35.13 -9.17
N ALA A 405 65.09 36.13 -9.28
CA ALA A 405 65.21 37.44 -8.66
C ALA A 405 64.14 37.75 -7.58
N THR A 406 62.99 37.07 -7.59
CA THR A 406 61.94 37.19 -6.57
C THR A 406 61.17 35.88 -6.40
N SER A 407 60.74 35.60 -5.17
CA SER A 407 59.81 34.50 -4.81
C SER A 407 58.40 34.99 -4.47
N GLN A 408 58.08 36.25 -4.80
CA GLN A 408 56.75 36.86 -4.63
C GLN A 408 56.24 37.41 -5.95
N PHE A 409 55.04 36.97 -6.36
CA PHE A 409 54.46 37.21 -7.69
C PHE A 409 53.05 37.81 -7.58
N SER A 410 52.95 39.13 -7.39
CA SER A 410 51.65 39.81 -7.18
C SER A 410 51.56 41.19 -7.83
N CYS A 411 50.35 41.57 -8.28
CA CYS A 411 50.04 42.87 -8.88
C CYS A 411 48.52 43.16 -8.83
N ASN A 412 48.08 44.39 -9.11
CA ASN A 412 46.64 44.76 -9.15
C ASN A 412 46.18 45.10 -10.57
N TRP A 413 44.91 44.83 -10.86
CA TRP A 413 44.25 45.01 -12.16
C TRP A 413 42.81 45.53 -11.97
N THR A 414 42.22 46.18 -12.99
CA THR A 414 40.89 46.84 -12.87
C THR A 414 39.90 46.27 -13.88
N ALA A 415 38.75 45.83 -13.39
CA ALA A 415 37.70 45.15 -14.15
C ALA A 415 36.78 46.14 -14.89
N SER A 416 37.26 46.73 -15.99
CA SER A 416 36.53 47.80 -16.72
C SER A 416 35.42 47.34 -17.67
N GLU A 417 35.28 46.04 -17.94
CA GLU A 417 34.34 45.49 -18.93
C GLU A 417 33.58 44.30 -18.32
N VAL A 418 32.29 44.17 -18.65
CA VAL A 418 31.36 43.13 -18.12
C VAL A 418 31.51 41.84 -18.93
N GLY A 419 31.41 40.70 -18.27
CA GLY A 419 31.56 39.35 -18.85
C GLY A 419 32.71 38.55 -18.22
N SER A 420 32.98 37.36 -18.75
CA SER A 420 34.06 36.50 -18.24
C SER A 420 35.44 36.98 -18.71
N VAL A 421 36.36 37.13 -17.77
CA VAL A 421 37.77 37.45 -18.02
C VAL A 421 38.62 36.26 -17.57
N THR A 422 39.31 35.64 -18.52
CA THR A 422 40.23 34.54 -18.23
C THR A 422 41.60 35.11 -17.90
N LEU A 423 42.00 35.02 -16.62
CA LEU A 423 43.37 35.24 -16.20
C LEU A 423 44.19 33.97 -16.42
N GLU A 424 45.45 34.11 -16.84
CA GLU A 424 46.35 32.99 -17.11
C GLU A 424 47.72 33.27 -16.49
N ALA A 425 48.26 32.33 -15.73
CA ALA A 425 49.59 32.34 -15.14
C ALA A 425 50.40 31.14 -15.65
N ILE A 426 51.55 31.41 -16.27
CA ILE A 426 52.42 30.38 -16.86
C ILE A 426 53.72 30.33 -16.05
N ALA A 427 54.09 29.13 -15.59
CA ALA A 427 55.39 28.82 -15.02
C ALA A 427 56.26 28.03 -16.01
N THR A 428 57.59 28.08 -15.83
CA THR A 428 58.55 27.36 -16.69
C THR A 428 59.78 26.97 -15.88
N ASP A 429 60.23 25.72 -16.00
CA ASP A 429 61.44 25.18 -15.36
C ASP A 429 62.72 25.39 -16.21
N ALA A 430 63.87 24.82 -15.81
CA ALA A 430 65.11 24.90 -16.59
C ALA A 430 65.26 23.79 -17.66
N LYS A 431 64.35 22.83 -17.72
CA LYS A 431 64.22 21.85 -18.83
C LYS A 431 63.31 22.36 -19.96
N ASN A 432 62.57 23.43 -19.73
CA ASN A 432 61.43 23.95 -20.50
C ASN A 432 60.15 23.10 -20.42
N LEU A 433 59.95 22.33 -19.34
CA LEU A 433 58.60 21.90 -18.98
C LEU A 433 57.85 23.10 -18.41
N THR A 434 56.55 23.17 -18.70
CA THR A 434 55.70 24.30 -18.33
C THR A 434 54.42 23.79 -17.68
N SER A 435 54.07 24.41 -16.56
CA SER A 435 52.73 24.34 -15.98
C SER A 435 52.03 25.68 -16.20
N THR A 436 50.73 25.62 -16.45
CA THR A 436 49.87 26.79 -16.62
C THR A 436 48.67 26.63 -15.72
N ALA A 437 48.39 27.65 -14.92
CA ALA A 437 47.12 27.81 -14.23
C ALA A 437 46.32 28.92 -14.93
N SER A 438 44.99 28.79 -14.92
CA SER A 438 44.10 29.86 -15.34
C SER A 438 42.94 29.97 -14.36
N VAL A 439 42.51 31.21 -14.12
CA VAL A 439 41.32 31.52 -13.32
C VAL A 439 40.42 32.43 -14.16
N ARG A 440 39.24 31.94 -14.51
CA ARG A 440 38.22 32.71 -15.20
C ARG A 440 37.36 33.39 -14.15
N ILE A 441 37.47 34.71 -14.05
CA ILE A 441 36.64 35.55 -13.19
C ILE A 441 35.48 36.11 -14.01
N THR A 442 34.37 36.47 -13.37
CA THR A 442 33.20 37.04 -14.06
C THR A 442 32.89 38.43 -13.52
N VAL A 443 32.66 39.38 -14.42
CA VAL A 443 32.24 40.74 -14.10
C VAL A 443 30.77 40.87 -14.46
N GLU A 444 29.89 41.23 -13.53
CA GLU A 444 28.43 41.05 -13.67
C GLU A 444 27.61 42.34 -13.48
N GLU A 445 26.31 42.26 -13.82
CA GLU A 445 25.21 43.15 -13.41
C GLU A 445 24.06 42.22 -12.93
N VAL A 446 23.24 42.64 -11.96
CA VAL A 446 22.55 41.72 -11.00
C VAL A 446 21.11 41.33 -11.39
N GLU A 447 20.81 40.02 -11.47
CA GLU A 447 19.54 39.36 -11.06
C GLU A 447 19.65 37.80 -11.09
N THR A 448 18.62 37.04 -10.69
CA THR A 448 18.70 35.61 -10.28
C THR A 448 18.00 34.59 -11.21
N PRO A 449 18.58 33.39 -11.50
CA PRO A 449 17.99 32.37 -12.39
C PRO A 449 17.67 30.98 -11.78
N THR A 450 17.00 30.15 -12.60
CA THR A 450 16.70 28.70 -12.43
C THR A 450 17.88 27.78 -12.83
N PRO A 451 17.84 26.45 -12.54
CA PRO A 451 18.90 25.49 -12.88
C PRO A 451 18.93 25.06 -14.36
N PRO A 452 20.08 24.57 -14.89
CA PRO A 452 20.23 24.05 -16.25
C PRO A 452 20.10 22.51 -16.36
N PRO A 453 19.83 21.96 -17.56
CA PRO A 453 19.85 20.52 -17.82
C PRO A 453 21.28 19.94 -17.93
N SER A 454 21.33 18.62 -18.06
CA SER A 454 22.54 17.78 -18.03
C SER A 454 23.49 17.92 -19.24
N GLU A 455 24.74 17.49 -19.05
CA GLU A 455 25.90 17.83 -19.89
C GLU A 455 25.73 17.48 -21.38
N LEU A 456 25.05 16.37 -21.70
CA LEU A 456 24.83 15.89 -23.08
C LEU A 456 23.85 16.75 -23.91
N CYS A 457 23.04 17.58 -23.25
CA CYS A 457 22.10 18.50 -23.90
C CYS A 457 22.48 19.97 -23.76
N SER A 458 23.62 20.26 -23.11
CA SER A 458 24.09 21.62 -22.83
C SER A 458 24.37 22.48 -24.07
N GLU A 459 24.49 21.87 -25.26
CA GLU A 459 24.66 22.58 -26.53
C GLU A 459 23.35 22.89 -27.29
N PHE A 460 22.20 22.44 -26.79
CA PHE A 460 20.90 22.61 -27.45
C PHE A 460 20.01 23.68 -26.79
N ASN A 461 19.09 24.25 -27.57
CA ASN A 461 18.14 25.26 -27.09
C ASN A 461 17.04 24.62 -26.24
N VAL A 462 16.96 24.95 -24.94
CA VAL A 462 15.87 24.51 -24.07
C VAL A 462 14.60 25.33 -24.36
N TYR A 463 13.48 24.66 -24.61
CA TYR A 463 12.18 25.32 -24.76
C TYR A 463 11.79 26.07 -23.46
N PRO A 464 11.17 27.27 -23.51
CA PRO A 464 10.63 27.98 -24.67
C PRO A 464 11.62 28.88 -25.44
N ASN A 465 12.93 28.76 -25.21
CA ASN A 465 13.94 29.58 -25.89
C ASN A 465 14.25 29.04 -27.31
N TRP A 466 13.35 29.31 -28.25
CA TRP A 466 13.41 28.87 -29.66
C TRP A 466 14.75 29.13 -30.38
N THR A 467 15.24 28.14 -31.14
CA THR A 467 16.43 28.27 -32.01
C THR A 467 16.33 29.41 -33.04
N ARG A 468 15.12 29.77 -33.46
CA ARG A 468 14.84 30.89 -34.39
C ARG A 468 14.06 32.04 -33.72
N GLY A 469 14.03 32.10 -32.39
CA GLY A 469 13.41 33.17 -31.59
C GLY A 469 11.90 32.99 -31.34
N ASP A 470 11.14 32.50 -32.31
CA ASP A 470 9.73 32.13 -32.15
C ASP A 470 9.35 30.79 -32.80
N HIS A 471 10.31 30.05 -33.37
CA HIS A 471 10.09 28.76 -34.06
C HIS A 471 11.38 27.92 -34.13
N ALA A 472 11.25 26.68 -34.60
CA ALA A 472 12.35 25.81 -35.04
C ALA A 472 12.20 25.45 -36.53
N THR A 473 13.29 24.99 -37.16
CA THR A 473 13.33 24.56 -38.57
C THR A 473 14.02 23.21 -38.74
N GLY A 474 13.73 22.50 -39.84
CA GLY A 474 14.21 21.12 -40.04
C GLY A 474 15.72 20.95 -39.85
N GLY A 475 16.10 20.16 -38.83
CA GLY A 475 17.48 19.94 -38.38
C GLY A 475 17.93 20.81 -37.18
N ASP A 476 17.09 21.73 -36.69
CA ASP A 476 17.29 22.41 -35.41
C ASP A 476 16.93 21.47 -34.26
N ILE A 477 17.78 21.38 -33.23
CA ILE A 477 17.55 20.54 -32.05
C ILE A 477 17.17 21.41 -30.86
N MET A 478 16.10 21.04 -30.16
CA MET A 478 15.65 21.68 -28.93
C MET A 478 15.37 20.67 -27.82
N VAL A 479 15.50 21.10 -26.57
CA VAL A 479 15.30 20.26 -25.37
C VAL A 479 13.96 20.59 -24.72
N HIS A 480 13.22 19.54 -24.36
CA HIS A 480 12.00 19.56 -23.55
C HIS A 480 11.99 18.27 -22.68
N ASP A 481 11.53 18.35 -21.43
CA ASP A 481 11.45 17.19 -20.50
C ASP A 481 12.74 16.35 -20.40
N ASN A 482 13.91 17.00 -20.35
CA ASN A 482 15.23 16.36 -20.35
C ASN A 482 15.48 15.41 -21.56
N ILE A 483 14.81 15.67 -22.68
CA ILE A 483 14.97 14.97 -23.96
C ILE A 483 15.26 16.00 -25.06
N ALA A 484 16.24 15.71 -25.92
CA ALA A 484 16.51 16.49 -27.12
C ALA A 484 15.68 15.95 -28.30
N TYR A 485 15.02 16.87 -29.01
CA TYR A 485 14.23 16.59 -30.21
C TYR A 485 14.76 17.42 -31.39
N SER A 486 15.00 16.77 -32.52
CA SER A 486 15.27 17.43 -33.80
C SER A 486 13.96 17.80 -34.47
N ALA A 487 13.78 19.05 -34.87
CA ALA A 487 12.68 19.44 -35.74
C ALA A 487 12.82 18.74 -37.11
N ASN A 488 11.74 18.13 -37.60
CA ASN A 488 11.66 17.48 -38.91
C ASN A 488 11.43 18.51 -40.03
N TYR A 489 10.73 19.61 -39.72
CA TYR A 489 10.43 20.73 -40.62
C TYR A 489 10.30 22.04 -39.84
N TRP A 490 9.71 23.09 -40.43
CA TRP A 490 9.37 24.32 -39.70
C TRP A 490 8.26 24.02 -38.69
N THR A 491 8.42 24.46 -37.44
CA THR A 491 7.44 24.23 -36.37
C THR A 491 7.45 25.30 -35.28
N GLN A 492 6.29 25.48 -34.64
CA GLN A 492 6.06 26.33 -33.46
C GLN A 492 5.39 25.55 -32.31
N THR A 493 5.35 24.21 -32.40
CA THR A 493 4.80 23.32 -31.36
C THR A 493 5.91 22.81 -30.44
N ILE A 494 5.55 22.43 -29.22
CA ILE A 494 6.49 22.09 -28.14
C ILE A 494 7.39 20.91 -28.57
N PRO A 495 8.71 20.90 -28.27
CA PRO A 495 9.58 19.82 -28.73
C PRO A 495 9.09 18.45 -28.25
N GLY A 496 8.83 17.56 -29.22
CA GLY A 496 8.26 16.24 -28.98
C GLY A 496 6.73 16.15 -28.97
N SER A 497 5.98 17.26 -29.05
CA SER A 497 4.51 17.22 -28.92
C SER A 497 3.76 16.72 -30.17
N ASP A 498 4.42 16.60 -31.32
CA ASP A 498 3.82 16.13 -32.58
C ASP A 498 4.87 15.63 -33.61
N ASP A 499 4.39 15.25 -34.80
CA ASP A 499 5.19 14.73 -35.92
C ASP A 499 6.17 15.73 -36.55
N SER A 500 6.11 17.02 -36.16
CA SER A 500 7.10 18.02 -36.57
C SER A 500 8.42 17.87 -35.83
N TRP A 501 8.50 16.97 -34.84
CA TRP A 501 9.68 16.62 -34.09
C TRP A 501 10.05 15.13 -34.23
N GLY A 502 11.35 14.84 -34.19
CA GLY A 502 11.89 13.49 -34.08
C GLY A 502 12.84 13.42 -32.89
N LEU A 503 12.77 12.33 -32.12
CA LEU A 503 13.67 12.09 -31.00
C LEU A 503 15.14 12.14 -31.45
N HIS A 504 15.96 12.95 -30.76
CA HIS A 504 17.40 13.06 -31.04
C HIS A 504 18.22 12.23 -30.05
N LEU A 505 18.10 12.52 -28.75
CA LEU A 505 18.69 11.75 -27.64
C LEU A 505 18.02 12.10 -26.31
N ASN A 506 18.13 11.22 -25.32
CA ASN A 506 17.79 11.52 -23.93
C ASN A 506 19.00 12.22 -23.28
N CYS A 507 18.78 13.31 -22.53
CA CYS A 507 19.86 14.18 -22.06
C CYS A 507 20.73 13.57 -20.94
N ASP A 508 20.28 12.46 -20.35
CA ASP A 508 21.02 11.66 -19.37
C ASP A 508 21.95 10.59 -19.98
N GLY A 509 21.89 10.37 -21.31
CA GLY A 509 22.71 9.38 -22.02
C GLY A 509 22.10 7.99 -22.14
N THR A 510 20.83 7.81 -21.78
CA THR A 510 20.05 6.60 -22.09
C THR A 510 19.76 6.49 -23.61
N GLU A 511 19.53 5.28 -24.12
CA GLU A 511 19.35 5.07 -25.56
C GLU A 511 18.02 5.67 -26.05
N PRO A 512 17.95 6.30 -27.25
CA PRO A 512 16.73 6.92 -27.76
C PRO A 512 15.54 5.94 -27.84
N GLY A 513 14.55 6.13 -26.97
CA GLY A 513 13.36 5.27 -26.86
C GLY A 513 13.36 4.34 -25.64
N THR A 514 14.42 4.33 -24.85
CA THR A 514 14.33 3.95 -23.43
C THR A 514 13.79 5.13 -22.61
N ALA A 515 13.20 4.84 -21.45
CA ALA A 515 12.82 5.90 -20.51
C ALA A 515 14.09 6.60 -19.99
N PRO A 516 14.04 7.92 -19.70
CA PRO A 516 15.12 8.60 -18.99
C PRO A 516 15.53 7.83 -17.72
N ALA A 517 16.83 7.86 -17.40
CA ALA A 517 17.37 7.27 -16.18
C ALA A 517 16.61 7.78 -14.95
N LEU A 518 16.27 9.07 -14.98
CA LEU A 518 15.43 9.77 -13.99
C LEU A 518 14.06 10.07 -14.59
N SER A 519 13.24 9.02 -14.71
CA SER A 519 11.84 9.09 -15.12
C SER A 519 10.90 8.75 -13.96
N LEU A 520 9.68 9.28 -13.98
CA LEU A 520 8.65 8.99 -12.98
C LEU A 520 8.27 7.50 -13.03
N ARG A 521 8.82 6.69 -12.12
CA ARG A 521 8.51 5.26 -12.06
C ARG A 521 7.05 5.07 -11.64
N ASN A 522 6.34 4.17 -12.31
CA ASN A 522 5.07 3.64 -11.82
C ASN A 522 5.36 2.32 -11.07
N PRO A 523 5.48 2.32 -9.72
CA PRO A 523 5.91 1.15 -8.97
C PRO A 523 4.91 -0.01 -9.07
N MET A 524 5.42 -1.23 -9.18
CA MET A 524 4.62 -2.47 -9.22
C MET A 524 4.12 -2.85 -7.81
N ASP A 525 4.99 -2.72 -6.82
CA ASP A 525 4.75 -3.00 -5.39
C ASP A 525 5.04 -1.74 -4.55
N PRO A 526 4.37 -1.53 -3.41
CA PRO A 526 4.65 -0.39 -2.53
C PRO A 526 6.00 -0.51 -1.80
N VAL A 527 6.56 0.65 -1.40
CA VAL A 527 7.75 0.69 -0.54
C VAL A 527 7.43 0.08 0.82
N ARG A 528 8.29 -0.85 1.25
CA ARG A 528 8.23 -1.52 2.57
C ARG A 528 8.42 -0.51 3.69
N LEU A 529 7.56 -0.57 4.72
CA LEU A 529 7.46 0.44 5.79
C LEU A 529 8.06 -0.03 7.12
N GLU A 530 8.71 -1.20 7.11
CA GLU A 530 9.50 -1.76 8.20
C GLU A 530 10.75 -0.90 8.49
N VAL A 531 10.78 -0.26 9.65
CA VAL A 531 11.98 0.44 10.16
C VAL A 531 12.36 -0.14 11.52
N ALA A 532 13.59 -0.60 11.68
CA ALA A 532 14.02 -1.25 12.92
C ALA A 532 13.91 -0.30 14.12
N GLY A 533 13.29 -0.82 15.20
CA GLY A 533 12.92 -0.05 16.40
C GLY A 533 11.52 0.58 16.36
N TRP A 534 10.84 0.57 15.22
CA TRP A 534 9.48 1.12 15.05
C TRP A 534 8.41 0.03 15.02
N PRO A 535 7.17 0.32 15.45
CA PRO A 535 6.07 -0.64 15.42
C PRO A 535 5.44 -0.73 14.03
N ALA A 536 4.76 -1.84 13.74
CA ALA A 536 4.00 -2.07 12.51
C ALA A 536 2.68 -1.28 12.39
N THR A 537 2.62 -0.12 13.05
CA THR A 537 1.48 0.79 13.04
C THR A 537 1.97 2.20 12.89
N PHE A 538 1.33 3.00 12.05
CA PHE A 538 1.72 4.39 11.80
C PHE A 538 1.87 5.14 13.14
N VAL A 539 3.02 5.76 13.36
CA VAL A 539 3.30 6.50 14.59
C VAL A 539 2.91 7.96 14.43
N VAL A 540 2.13 8.49 15.38
CA VAL A 540 1.89 9.94 15.51
C VAL A 540 2.32 10.37 16.90
N ALA A 541 3.19 11.38 16.99
CA ALA A 541 3.68 11.88 18.27
C ALA A 541 3.97 13.39 18.28
N SER A 542 3.75 14.00 19.44
CA SER A 542 4.30 15.30 19.86
C SER A 542 5.37 15.08 20.96
N PRO A 543 6.17 16.10 21.31
CA PRO A 543 7.33 15.95 22.21
C PRO A 543 7.06 15.38 23.61
N SER A 544 5.81 15.44 24.10
CA SER A 544 5.39 14.84 25.39
C SER A 544 4.72 13.46 25.28
N THR A 545 4.55 12.91 24.08
CA THR A 545 3.85 11.63 23.84
C THR A 545 4.81 10.47 23.56
N GLN A 546 4.30 9.24 23.63
CA GLN A 546 5.13 8.04 23.46
C GLN A 546 5.37 7.70 21.97
N ALA A 547 6.63 7.68 21.58
CA ALA A 547 7.15 7.18 20.31
C ALA A 547 8.42 6.33 20.55
N PRO A 548 8.94 5.62 19.54
CA PRO A 548 10.35 5.22 19.51
C PRO A 548 11.26 6.43 19.72
N SER A 549 12.41 6.23 20.37
CA SER A 549 13.32 7.33 20.72
C SER A 549 14.00 7.88 19.46
N THR A 550 13.96 9.20 19.26
CA THR A 550 14.67 9.89 18.17
C THR A 550 15.77 10.81 18.70
N LEU A 551 16.77 11.10 17.85
CA LEU A 551 17.85 12.06 18.09
C LEU A 551 18.13 12.85 16.81
N THR A 552 17.77 14.13 16.79
CA THR A 552 18.12 15.04 15.69
C THR A 552 19.56 15.53 15.85
N ILE A 553 20.35 15.43 14.79
CA ILE A 553 21.75 15.86 14.73
C ILE A 553 21.91 16.82 13.55
N GLU A 554 22.12 18.10 13.87
CA GLU A 554 22.48 19.15 12.92
C GLU A 554 23.89 18.89 12.34
N THR A 555 24.03 18.98 11.01
CA THR A 555 25.33 18.83 10.33
C THR A 555 26.14 20.13 10.35
N SER A 556 27.33 20.12 9.73
CA SER A 556 28.01 21.37 9.36
C SER A 556 27.08 22.15 8.41
N SER A 557 26.94 23.46 8.62
CA SER A 557 26.16 24.27 7.69
C SER A 557 26.90 24.45 6.37
N SER A 558 26.15 24.68 5.30
CA SER A 558 26.62 24.99 3.94
C SER A 558 27.86 25.91 3.89
N VAL A 559 27.85 26.99 4.67
CA VAL A 559 28.91 28.01 4.71
C VAL A 559 30.21 27.49 5.36
N SER A 560 30.12 26.51 6.25
CA SER A 560 31.25 25.99 7.06
C SER A 560 31.99 24.83 6.41
N LEU A 561 31.46 24.22 5.35
CA LEU A 561 32.06 23.05 4.67
C LEU A 561 33.45 23.31 4.09
N SER A 562 33.74 24.57 3.73
CA SER A 562 35.05 25.00 3.21
C SER A 562 36.12 25.17 4.29
N ASP A 563 35.74 25.19 5.58
CA ASP A 563 36.67 25.31 6.71
C ASP A 563 36.95 23.93 7.31
N VAL A 564 38.16 23.42 7.06
CA VAL A 564 38.59 22.09 7.51
C VAL A 564 38.67 21.98 9.03
N GLU A 565 38.91 23.07 9.76
CA GLU A 565 38.92 23.07 11.23
C GLU A 565 37.48 22.99 11.77
N GLN A 566 36.55 23.78 11.24
CA GLN A 566 35.12 23.67 11.61
C GLN A 566 34.53 22.31 11.25
N LEU A 567 34.82 21.80 10.05
CA LEU A 567 34.38 20.46 9.62
C LEU A 567 34.97 19.36 10.52
N THR A 568 36.24 19.47 10.91
CA THR A 568 36.87 18.57 11.91
C THR A 568 36.09 18.63 13.22
N LEU A 569 35.77 19.84 13.73
CA LEU A 569 35.05 20.02 14.98
C LEU A 569 33.60 19.48 14.91
N THR A 570 32.92 19.61 13.77
CA THR A 570 31.61 18.97 13.57
C THR A 570 31.74 17.45 13.59
N PHE A 571 32.69 16.85 12.86
CA PHE A 571 32.90 15.40 12.89
C PHE A 571 33.28 14.90 14.30
N VAL A 572 34.05 15.66 15.10
CA VAL A 572 34.33 15.36 16.51
C VAL A 572 33.04 15.35 17.37
N SER A 573 32.07 16.21 17.06
CA SER A 573 30.75 16.20 17.70
C SER A 573 29.89 15.02 17.22
N LEU A 574 29.92 14.72 15.93
CA LEU A 574 29.16 13.64 15.29
C LEU A 574 29.57 12.25 15.81
N LEU A 575 30.88 11.96 15.80
CA LEU A 575 31.46 10.71 16.32
C LEU A 575 31.01 10.43 17.76
N ARG A 576 31.08 11.45 18.63
CA ARG A 576 30.66 11.36 20.04
C ARG A 576 29.16 11.17 20.21
N GLN A 577 28.33 11.70 19.31
CA GLN A 577 26.88 11.48 19.35
C GLN A 577 26.53 10.07 18.88
N ALA A 578 27.15 9.58 17.80
CA ALA A 578 26.99 8.21 17.32
C ALA A 578 27.37 7.17 18.39
N GLU A 579 28.53 7.33 19.04
CA GLU A 579 28.98 6.46 20.16
C GLU A 579 28.01 6.41 21.36
N ASN A 580 27.09 7.37 21.48
CA ASN A 580 26.11 7.44 22.58
C ASN A 580 24.65 7.24 22.11
N ALA A 581 24.38 7.03 20.82
CA ALA A 581 23.02 6.91 20.28
C ALA A 581 22.33 5.59 20.67
N GLY A 582 23.10 4.50 20.82
CA GLY A 582 22.56 3.19 21.18
C GLY A 582 21.63 2.63 20.11
N SER A 583 20.34 2.53 20.42
CA SER A 583 19.26 2.13 19.50
C SER A 583 18.23 3.24 19.26
N THR A 584 18.66 4.50 19.37
CA THR A 584 17.85 5.69 19.10
C THR A 584 17.85 5.99 17.62
N SER A 585 16.70 6.20 16.97
CA SER A 585 16.66 6.57 15.56
C SER A 585 17.20 7.98 15.32
N ILE A 586 18.10 8.14 14.36
CA ILE A 586 18.85 9.39 14.15
C ILE A 586 18.28 10.16 12.96
N ILE A 587 17.98 11.44 13.17
CA ILE A 587 17.55 12.37 12.11
C ILE A 587 18.73 13.29 11.80
N ILE A 588 19.31 13.17 10.61
CA ILE A 588 20.44 13.99 10.17
C ILE A 588 19.88 15.26 9.53
N GLN A 589 19.95 16.39 10.24
CA GLN A 589 19.38 17.66 9.80
C GLN A 589 20.42 18.52 9.08
N SER A 590 20.11 18.96 7.86
CA SER A 590 21.09 19.47 6.90
C SER A 590 20.51 20.53 5.96
N ASP A 591 21.06 21.75 5.98
CA ASP A 591 20.83 22.76 4.93
C ASP A 591 21.58 22.44 3.63
N VAL A 592 22.58 21.56 3.71
CA VAL A 592 23.49 21.21 2.62
C VAL A 592 22.78 20.40 1.54
N LEU A 593 21.90 19.45 1.91
CA LEU A 593 21.17 18.65 0.92
C LEU A 593 20.13 19.49 0.17
N ASP A 594 19.32 20.28 0.87
CA ASP A 594 18.32 21.18 0.26
C ASP A 594 18.97 22.14 -0.77
N LEU A 595 20.18 22.62 -0.48
CA LEU A 595 20.96 23.44 -1.41
C LEU A 595 21.55 22.61 -2.56
N ALA A 596 22.08 21.41 -2.27
CA ALA A 596 22.66 20.51 -3.27
C ALA A 596 21.63 19.98 -4.29
N THR A 597 20.35 19.88 -3.93
CA THR A 597 19.25 19.52 -4.86
C THR A 597 19.23 20.38 -6.13
N ARG A 598 19.77 21.60 -6.07
CA ARG A 598 19.78 22.55 -7.19
C ARG A 598 20.83 22.27 -8.27
N ASP A 599 21.92 21.58 -7.93
CA ASP A 599 23.10 21.43 -8.81
C ASP A 599 23.94 20.18 -8.51
N LYS A 600 23.34 19.18 -7.85
CA LYS A 600 24.02 18.01 -7.24
C LYS A 600 25.15 18.41 -6.27
N GLY A 601 25.07 19.62 -5.72
CA GLY A 601 26.05 20.20 -4.82
C GLY A 601 27.36 20.64 -5.47
N ALA A 602 27.40 20.80 -6.79
CA ALA A 602 28.59 21.27 -7.51
C ALA A 602 29.11 22.62 -7.01
N SER A 603 28.22 23.51 -6.56
CA SER A 603 28.52 24.81 -5.95
C SER A 603 29.33 24.74 -4.64
N PHE A 604 29.31 23.60 -3.93
CA PHE A 604 30.15 23.40 -2.75
C PHE A 604 31.62 23.13 -3.09
N GLY A 605 31.91 22.65 -4.30
CA GLY A 605 33.25 22.33 -4.75
C GLY A 605 33.94 21.26 -3.89
N THR A 606 35.24 21.46 -3.62
CA THR A 606 36.06 20.52 -2.84
C THR A 606 35.88 20.75 -1.34
N ILE A 607 35.50 19.69 -0.63
CA ILE A 607 35.36 19.66 0.83
C ILE A 607 36.40 18.67 1.36
N ALA A 608 37.26 19.06 2.30
CA ALA A 608 38.35 18.19 2.78
C ALA A 608 37.88 17.10 3.77
N VAL A 609 36.87 16.32 3.37
CA VAL A 609 36.18 15.29 4.15
C VAL A 609 37.16 14.31 4.78
N ARG A 610 38.07 13.75 3.97
CA ARG A 610 38.98 12.69 4.43
C ARG A 610 39.96 13.21 5.48
N GLN A 611 40.49 14.42 5.29
CA GLN A 611 41.37 15.05 6.27
C GLN A 611 40.62 15.38 7.56
N ALA A 612 39.43 15.99 7.45
CA ALA A 612 38.64 16.40 8.61
C ALA A 612 38.15 15.21 9.44
N LEU A 613 37.70 14.13 8.79
CA LEU A 613 37.28 12.89 9.48
C LEU A 613 38.48 12.17 10.13
N THR A 614 39.62 12.11 9.44
CA THR A 614 40.86 11.53 10.03
C THR A 614 41.30 12.30 11.27
N ASN A 615 41.35 13.65 11.18
CA ASN A 615 41.64 14.52 12.33
C ASN A 615 40.64 14.28 13.47
N ALA A 616 39.34 14.16 13.15
CA ALA A 616 38.31 13.99 14.15
C ALA A 616 38.44 12.65 14.90
N ILE A 617 38.79 11.58 14.19
CA ILE A 617 39.07 10.26 14.76
C ILE A 617 40.32 10.27 15.65
N GLU A 618 41.38 11.00 15.26
CA GLU A 618 42.55 11.19 16.13
C GLU A 618 42.21 11.96 17.42
N ILE A 619 41.25 12.91 17.35
CA ILE A 619 40.81 13.72 18.50
C ILE A 619 39.85 12.95 19.43
N THR A 620 39.02 12.04 18.92
CA THR A 620 38.08 11.24 19.74
C THR A 620 38.67 9.93 20.23
N GLY A 621 39.53 9.28 19.45
CA GLY A 621 39.94 7.88 19.65
C GLY A 621 38.92 6.85 19.16
N SER A 622 37.92 7.29 18.38
CA SER A 622 36.92 6.43 17.73
C SER A 622 37.57 5.43 16.75
N ARG A 623 36.82 4.44 16.27
CA ARG A 623 37.35 3.40 15.36
C ARG A 623 36.49 3.24 14.11
N ILE A 624 36.95 3.85 13.02
CA ILE A 624 36.44 3.66 11.67
C ILE A 624 37.60 3.17 10.80
N ASP A 625 37.33 2.30 9.84
CA ASP A 625 38.39 1.73 8.99
C ASP A 625 39.00 2.79 8.05
N ALA A 626 40.33 2.81 7.96
CA ALA A 626 41.05 3.82 7.18
C ALA A 626 40.78 3.70 5.67
N ASN A 627 40.55 2.50 5.15
CA ASN A 627 40.22 2.29 3.73
C ASN A 627 38.80 2.78 3.43
N ALA A 628 37.87 2.59 4.36
CA ALA A 628 36.52 3.16 4.25
C ALA A 628 36.54 4.70 4.21
N ILE A 629 37.44 5.35 4.96
CA ILE A 629 37.68 6.81 4.88
C ILE A 629 38.34 7.17 3.54
N HIS A 630 39.35 6.43 3.09
CA HIS A 630 40.03 6.70 1.81
C HIS A 630 39.11 6.55 0.58
N ALA A 631 38.11 5.67 0.66
CA ALA A 631 37.08 5.48 -0.36
C ALA A 631 36.07 6.63 -0.47
N LEU A 632 35.99 7.53 0.52
CA LEU A 632 35.21 8.76 0.41
C LEU A 632 35.85 9.73 -0.59
N THR A 633 35.02 10.54 -1.24
CA THR A 633 35.46 11.69 -2.04
C THR A 633 35.66 12.93 -1.16
N ASP A 634 36.49 13.87 -1.62
CA ASP A 634 36.66 15.18 -0.96
C ASP A 634 35.70 16.22 -1.60
N ASP A 635 34.41 15.91 -1.50
CA ASP A 635 33.28 16.70 -1.99
C ASP A 635 32.03 16.47 -1.10
N VAL A 636 30.90 17.07 -1.48
CA VAL A 636 29.65 16.99 -0.70
C VAL A 636 28.98 15.61 -0.71
N LYS A 637 29.21 14.78 -1.75
CA LYS A 637 28.79 13.37 -1.75
C LYS A 637 29.59 12.59 -0.71
N GLY A 638 30.90 12.75 -0.71
CA GLY A 638 31.79 12.11 0.28
C GLY A 638 31.50 12.60 1.70
N TRP A 639 31.13 13.86 1.87
CA TRP A 639 30.69 14.45 3.14
C TRP A 639 29.41 13.78 3.67
N ALA A 640 28.41 13.56 2.81
CA ALA A 640 27.19 12.87 3.20
C ALA A 640 27.47 11.37 3.51
N LEU A 641 28.21 10.69 2.64
CA LEU A 641 28.64 9.31 2.85
C LEU A 641 29.52 9.13 4.12
N ALA A 642 30.23 10.18 4.56
CA ALA A 642 30.95 10.18 5.84
C ALA A 642 30.00 10.08 7.05
N HIS A 643 28.85 10.78 7.03
CA HIS A 643 27.87 10.68 8.11
C HIS A 643 27.25 9.28 8.16
N ASN A 644 26.85 8.75 7.00
CA ASN A 644 26.39 7.37 6.86
C ASN A 644 27.40 6.36 7.46
N LEU A 645 28.67 6.44 7.03
CA LEU A 645 29.76 5.57 7.51
C LEU A 645 29.97 5.68 9.04
N ILE A 646 29.83 6.88 9.62
CA ILE A 646 29.97 7.10 11.06
C ILE A 646 28.84 6.40 11.83
N PHE A 647 27.59 6.52 11.38
CA PHE A 647 26.45 5.89 12.05
C PHE A 647 26.46 4.37 11.89
N THR A 648 26.71 3.83 10.69
CA THR A 648 26.79 2.37 10.49
C THR A 648 27.94 1.73 11.26
N THR A 649 29.07 2.43 11.44
CA THR A 649 30.23 1.89 12.16
C THR A 649 30.10 2.02 13.68
N LEU A 650 29.60 3.14 14.19
CA LEU A 650 29.62 3.46 15.64
C LEU A 650 28.26 3.28 16.33
N ALA A 651 27.16 3.28 15.57
CA ALA A 651 25.80 3.08 16.07
C ALA A 651 25.02 1.99 15.29
N PRO A 652 25.55 0.77 15.05
CA PRO A 652 24.92 -0.28 14.23
C PRO A 652 23.63 -0.90 14.81
N GLN A 653 23.00 -0.27 15.80
CA GLN A 653 21.70 -0.62 16.37
C GLN A 653 20.70 0.55 16.33
N ALA A 654 21.15 1.72 15.88
CA ALA A 654 20.33 2.87 15.54
C ALA A 654 19.98 2.83 14.05
N THR A 655 18.73 3.07 13.71
CA THR A 655 18.34 3.43 12.34
C THR A 655 18.58 4.92 12.09
N PHE A 656 18.88 5.34 10.87
CA PHE A 656 19.14 6.75 10.58
C PHE A 656 18.59 7.21 9.22
N GLY A 657 18.33 8.51 9.12
CA GLY A 657 17.76 9.13 7.92
C GLY A 657 18.10 10.61 7.75
N TRP A 658 18.14 11.08 6.50
CA TRP A 658 18.45 12.47 6.18
C TRP A 658 17.21 13.35 6.06
N SER A 659 17.28 14.58 6.56
CA SER A 659 16.26 15.61 6.37
C SER A 659 16.31 16.21 4.96
N LEU A 660 15.13 16.43 4.40
CA LEU A 660 14.86 17.31 3.27
C LEU A 660 13.70 18.23 3.62
N SER A 661 13.67 19.43 3.04
CA SER A 661 12.58 20.38 3.21
C SER A 661 11.52 20.21 2.11
N ILE A 662 10.24 20.19 2.51
CA ILE A 662 9.12 20.38 1.58
C ILE A 662 9.17 21.84 1.11
N GLY A 663 9.85 22.03 -0.03
CA GLY A 663 10.18 23.33 -0.62
C GLY A 663 8.99 24.11 -1.19
N GLU A 664 9.30 25.24 -1.84
CA GLU A 664 8.27 26.20 -2.26
C GLU A 664 7.35 25.70 -3.40
N PHE A 665 7.76 24.67 -4.16
CA PHE A 665 6.89 23.99 -5.14
C PHE A 665 5.54 23.56 -4.54
N ALA A 666 5.51 23.19 -3.25
CA ALA A 666 4.27 22.79 -2.58
C ALA A 666 3.22 23.91 -2.49
N TYR A 667 3.58 25.17 -2.80
CA TYR A 667 2.63 26.28 -2.93
C TYR A 667 2.08 26.47 -4.34
N ASP A 668 2.77 25.96 -5.36
CA ASP A 668 2.44 26.12 -6.77
C ASP A 668 1.28 25.19 -7.19
N LYS A 669 0.77 25.42 -8.42
CA LYS A 669 -0.35 24.67 -8.97
C LYS A 669 0.15 23.60 -9.93
N HIS A 670 0.15 22.34 -9.50
CA HIS A 670 0.45 21.20 -10.36
C HIS A 670 -0.83 20.60 -10.96
N SER A 671 -0.74 20.02 -12.16
CA SER A 671 -1.86 19.38 -12.85
C SER A 671 -2.23 18.00 -12.27
N GLY A 672 -1.22 17.24 -11.88
CA GLY A 672 -1.27 15.87 -11.36
C GLY A 672 0.14 15.36 -11.04
N ARG A 673 0.35 14.04 -11.10
CA ARG A 673 1.58 13.40 -10.60
C ARG A 673 2.83 13.83 -11.38
N GLN A 674 2.77 13.83 -12.70
CA GLN A 674 3.91 14.20 -13.56
C GLN A 674 4.41 15.63 -13.31
N SER A 675 3.49 16.60 -13.17
CA SER A 675 3.85 18.00 -12.89
C SER A 675 4.54 18.21 -11.52
N VAL A 676 4.32 17.32 -10.54
CA VAL A 676 5.08 17.31 -9.27
C VAL A 676 6.47 16.67 -9.47
N TRP A 677 6.59 15.69 -10.37
CA TRP A 677 7.87 15.06 -10.70
C TRP A 677 8.83 16.06 -11.34
N ASP A 678 8.39 16.71 -12.42
CA ASP A 678 9.24 17.56 -13.26
C ASP A 678 9.70 18.85 -12.55
N GLU A 679 8.87 19.43 -11.68
CA GLU A 679 9.17 20.67 -10.95
C GLU A 679 9.92 20.43 -9.61
N ALA A 680 9.87 19.22 -9.04
CA ALA A 680 10.38 18.99 -7.67
C ALA A 680 11.00 17.61 -7.41
N SER A 681 10.26 16.53 -7.66
CA SER A 681 10.68 15.18 -7.22
C SER A 681 11.92 14.71 -7.96
N VAL A 682 12.03 14.99 -9.26
CA VAL A 682 13.14 14.55 -10.11
C VAL A 682 14.49 15.04 -9.58
N PHE A 683 14.61 16.31 -9.20
CA PHE A 683 15.84 16.91 -8.68
C PHE A 683 16.27 16.28 -7.35
N THR A 684 15.28 15.93 -6.51
CA THR A 684 15.52 15.31 -5.20
C THR A 684 15.93 13.85 -5.36
N ALA A 685 15.21 13.09 -6.19
CA ALA A 685 15.52 11.70 -6.52
C ALA A 685 16.94 11.58 -7.13
N ASP A 686 17.27 12.46 -8.08
CA ASP A 686 18.58 12.56 -8.71
C ASP A 686 19.70 12.84 -7.70
N LEU A 687 19.52 13.80 -6.79
CA LEU A 687 20.50 14.07 -5.73
C LEU A 687 20.76 12.81 -4.88
N LEU A 688 19.71 12.15 -4.41
CA LEU A 688 19.80 11.02 -3.49
C LEU A 688 20.41 9.77 -4.14
N GLU A 689 20.09 9.52 -5.42
CA GLU A 689 20.73 8.48 -6.22
C GLU A 689 22.20 8.83 -6.52
N SER A 690 22.45 10.05 -7.00
CA SER A 690 23.80 10.54 -7.33
C SER A 690 24.74 10.48 -6.12
N PHE A 691 24.24 10.71 -4.90
CA PHE A 691 25.01 10.61 -3.66
C PHE A 691 25.06 9.18 -3.08
N GLU A 692 24.26 8.25 -3.60
CA GLU A 692 24.18 6.83 -3.19
C GLU A 692 23.73 6.60 -1.73
N LEU A 693 23.09 7.60 -1.08
CA LEU A 693 22.78 7.59 0.36
C LEU A 693 21.83 6.47 0.79
N TYR A 694 20.96 6.02 -0.13
CA TYR A 694 19.92 5.02 0.10
C TYR A 694 20.12 3.74 -0.73
N LYS A 695 21.17 3.69 -1.55
CA LYS A 695 21.44 2.61 -2.51
C LYS A 695 21.42 1.24 -1.85
N ALA A 696 20.49 0.37 -2.27
CA ALA A 696 20.22 -0.92 -1.61
C ALA A 696 21.43 -1.85 -1.49
N SER A 697 22.40 -1.77 -2.40
CA SER A 697 23.66 -2.54 -2.35
C SER A 697 24.78 -1.91 -1.49
N SER A 698 24.54 -0.74 -0.89
CA SER A 698 25.47 -0.10 0.04
C SER A 698 25.27 -0.62 1.47
N ALA A 699 26.31 -1.21 2.05
CA ALA A 699 26.34 -1.57 3.46
C ALA A 699 26.29 -0.34 4.40
N ASN A 700 26.43 0.88 3.86
CA ASN A 700 26.31 2.15 4.55
C ASN A 700 25.10 2.96 4.06
N LYS A 701 24.02 2.32 3.58
CA LYS A 701 22.78 3.05 3.25
C LYS A 701 22.10 3.57 4.51
N ALA A 702 21.33 4.64 4.39
CA ALA A 702 20.36 5.07 5.39
C ALA A 702 19.08 4.20 5.37
N ASP A 703 18.33 4.21 6.46
CA ASP A 703 17.18 3.33 6.70
C ASP A 703 15.84 3.95 6.32
N PHE A 704 15.73 5.27 6.48
CA PHE A 704 14.54 6.07 6.15
C PHE A 704 14.94 7.45 5.64
N VAL A 705 14.07 8.13 4.89
CA VAL A 705 14.21 9.56 4.58
C VAL A 705 13.32 10.38 5.49
N VAL A 706 13.71 11.62 5.81
CA VAL A 706 12.92 12.53 6.65
C VAL A 706 12.52 13.75 5.83
N PHE A 707 11.23 14.05 5.79
CA PHE A 707 10.73 15.30 5.23
C PHE A 707 10.24 16.22 6.33
N THR A 708 10.64 17.49 6.24
CA THR A 708 10.26 18.54 7.18
C THR A 708 9.45 19.61 6.45
N LYS A 709 8.71 20.43 7.19
CA LYS A 709 8.08 21.64 6.63
C LYS A 709 8.43 22.85 7.47
N SER A 710 8.93 23.91 6.84
CA SER A 710 9.16 25.18 7.52
C SER A 710 7.88 25.76 8.13
N ASN A 711 8.01 26.31 9.34
CA ASN A 711 6.99 27.12 10.01
C ASN A 711 7.01 28.60 9.58
N THR A 712 8.03 29.04 8.84
CA THR A 712 8.15 30.42 8.33
C THR A 712 7.34 30.64 7.05
N THR A 713 7.10 29.58 6.28
CA THR A 713 6.25 29.58 5.08
C THR A 713 4.79 29.32 5.47
N THR A 714 3.84 29.68 4.60
CA THR A 714 2.41 29.60 4.88
C THR A 714 1.91 28.18 5.12
N ALA A 715 0.78 28.02 5.82
CA ALA A 715 0.12 26.72 5.94
C ALA A 715 -0.34 26.25 4.55
N LEU A 716 -0.04 24.99 4.19
CA LEU A 716 -0.50 24.38 2.95
C LEU A 716 -2.00 24.07 3.07
N ASN A 717 -2.75 24.32 1.99
CA ASN A 717 -4.13 23.86 1.85
C ASN A 717 -4.19 22.36 1.49
N SER A 718 -5.38 21.76 1.35
CA SER A 718 -5.54 20.32 1.10
C SER A 718 -5.03 19.83 -0.27
N GLU A 719 -5.00 20.69 -1.28
CA GLU A 719 -4.46 20.45 -2.64
C GLU A 719 -2.93 20.57 -2.62
N GLN A 720 -2.41 21.63 -2.00
CA GLN A 720 -0.98 21.82 -1.73
C GLN A 720 -0.37 20.68 -0.90
N TRP A 721 -1.10 20.18 0.13
CA TRP A 721 -0.70 18.98 0.87
C TRP A 721 -0.76 17.70 0.02
N HIS A 722 -1.65 17.62 -0.97
CA HIS A 722 -1.66 16.49 -1.89
C HIS A 722 -0.41 16.48 -2.77
N HIS A 723 0.01 17.63 -3.31
CA HIS A 723 1.26 17.75 -4.07
C HIS A 723 2.49 17.48 -3.20
N ALA A 724 2.52 17.97 -1.96
CA ALA A 724 3.60 17.68 -1.01
C ALA A 724 3.70 16.18 -0.67
N LEU A 725 2.57 15.49 -0.45
CA LEU A 725 2.56 14.04 -0.22
C LEU A 725 2.82 13.21 -1.49
N GLU A 726 2.52 13.74 -2.67
CA GLU A 726 2.92 13.11 -3.93
C GLU A 726 4.43 13.23 -4.15
N TYR A 727 5.04 14.39 -3.86
CA TYR A 727 6.50 14.56 -3.86
C TYR A 727 7.20 13.58 -2.92
N VAL A 728 6.73 13.48 -1.67
CA VAL A 728 7.23 12.50 -0.68
C VAL A 728 7.11 11.08 -1.26
N LYS A 729 5.97 10.73 -1.86
CA LYS A 729 5.76 9.42 -2.47
C LYS A 729 6.73 9.16 -3.64
N GLN A 730 6.87 10.10 -4.57
CA GLN A 730 7.69 9.93 -5.77
C GLN A 730 9.17 9.81 -5.45
N VAL A 731 9.68 10.62 -4.51
CA VAL A 731 11.07 10.50 -4.06
C VAL A 731 11.29 9.14 -3.39
N THR A 732 10.39 8.71 -2.49
CA THR A 732 10.52 7.42 -1.78
C THR A 732 10.31 6.19 -2.67
N ASP A 733 9.39 6.22 -3.63
CA ASP A 733 9.19 5.18 -4.64
C ASP A 733 10.44 5.05 -5.54
N TYR A 734 11.18 6.13 -5.79
CA TYR A 734 12.39 6.10 -6.62
C TYR A 734 13.62 5.54 -5.87
N ILE A 735 13.78 5.88 -4.58
CA ILE A 735 14.90 5.42 -3.73
C ILE A 735 14.60 4.15 -2.92
N GLU A 736 13.41 3.55 -3.12
CA GLU A 736 12.96 2.31 -2.48
C GLU A 736 13.10 2.33 -0.93
N THR A 737 12.82 3.49 -0.30
CA THR A 737 13.06 3.73 1.14
C THR A 737 11.90 4.48 1.80
N PRO A 738 11.41 4.06 2.99
CA PRO A 738 10.26 4.69 3.67
C PRO A 738 10.56 6.08 4.26
N ALA A 739 9.50 6.86 4.51
CA ALA A 739 9.58 8.26 4.97
C ALA A 739 9.09 8.50 6.41
N MET A 740 9.72 9.44 7.10
CA MET A 740 9.20 10.10 8.30
C MET A 740 8.86 11.55 7.97
N LEU A 741 7.72 12.05 8.44
CA LEU A 741 7.43 13.49 8.49
C LEU A 741 7.86 14.02 9.86
N SER A 742 8.93 14.83 9.93
CA SER A 742 9.48 15.34 11.19
C SER A 742 9.31 16.84 11.36
N ASP A 743 9.33 17.28 12.63
CA ASP A 743 9.32 18.68 13.07
C ASP A 743 8.14 19.48 12.47
N MET A 744 7.02 18.77 12.26
CA MET A 744 5.89 19.25 11.49
C MET A 744 5.16 20.36 12.25
N PRO A 745 5.01 21.59 11.68
CA PRO A 745 4.49 22.73 12.41
C PRO A 745 3.03 22.56 12.85
N THR A 746 2.82 22.28 14.13
CA THR A 746 1.55 21.83 14.72
C THR A 746 0.38 22.74 14.38
N GLU A 747 0.56 24.05 14.45
CA GLU A 747 -0.46 25.07 14.11
C GLU A 747 -0.84 25.09 12.62
N GLN A 748 0.02 24.58 11.74
CA GLN A 748 -0.24 24.49 10.30
C GLN A 748 -0.72 23.10 9.87
N THR A 749 -0.29 22.03 10.55
CA THR A 749 -0.39 20.65 10.04
C THR A 749 -1.36 19.74 10.82
N VAL A 750 -1.72 20.06 12.07
CA VAL A 750 -2.59 19.20 12.90
C VAL A 750 -3.97 18.98 12.28
N ASN A 751 -4.57 20.02 11.69
CA ASN A 751 -5.91 19.94 11.12
C ASN A 751 -5.97 19.17 9.80
N TYR A 752 -4.86 19.07 9.07
CA TYR A 752 -4.78 18.23 7.86
C TYR A 752 -4.60 16.76 8.25
N PHE A 753 -3.51 16.41 8.92
CA PHE A 753 -3.21 15.00 9.18
C PHE A 753 -4.17 14.36 10.19
N MET A 754 -4.53 15.07 11.27
CA MET A 754 -5.30 14.49 12.38
C MET A 754 -6.81 14.74 12.32
N GLY A 755 -7.28 15.56 11.36
CA GLY A 755 -8.69 15.92 11.20
C GLY A 755 -9.31 16.53 12.46
N ASN A 756 -10.65 16.52 12.53
CA ASN A 756 -11.43 16.70 13.76
C ASN A 756 -12.14 15.39 14.14
N THR A 757 -12.46 14.54 13.16
CA THR A 757 -12.91 13.15 13.33
C THR A 757 -11.83 12.18 12.85
N GLN A 758 -11.97 10.88 13.16
CA GLN A 758 -11.12 9.84 12.57
C GLN A 758 -11.36 9.68 11.05
N SER A 759 -12.58 9.97 10.56
CA SER A 759 -12.92 10.05 9.13
C SER A 759 -12.19 11.15 8.36
N GLU A 760 -11.83 12.26 9.02
CA GLU A 760 -11.12 13.39 8.39
C GLU A 760 -9.59 13.16 8.32
N GLN A 761 -9.05 12.12 8.98
CA GLN A 761 -7.61 11.89 9.12
C GLN A 761 -6.90 11.54 7.81
N GLN A 762 -5.93 12.36 7.43
CA GLN A 762 -5.06 12.12 6.27
C GLN A 762 -3.86 11.20 6.62
N ILE A 763 -3.84 10.59 7.80
CA ILE A 763 -2.83 9.58 8.21
C ILE A 763 -2.75 8.42 7.19
N ARG A 764 -3.89 7.92 6.71
CA ARG A 764 -3.91 6.84 5.69
C ARG A 764 -3.29 7.29 4.36
N LYS A 765 -3.51 8.55 3.96
CA LYS A 765 -2.90 9.15 2.78
C LYS A 765 -1.39 9.33 2.95
N ALA A 766 -0.92 9.72 4.14
CA ALA A 766 0.51 9.73 4.45
C ALA A 766 1.11 8.32 4.38
N ALA A 767 0.45 7.31 4.93
CA ALA A 767 0.90 5.91 4.86
C ALA A 767 0.96 5.36 3.41
N TYR A 768 0.03 5.78 2.54
CA TYR A 768 0.09 5.51 1.11
C TYR A 768 1.25 6.24 0.41
N SER A 769 1.58 7.45 0.86
CA SER A 769 2.79 8.20 0.49
C SER A 769 4.06 7.70 1.20
N ASN A 770 4.12 6.40 1.49
CA ASN A 770 5.23 5.68 2.09
C ASN A 770 5.71 6.22 3.47
N VAL A 771 4.87 6.98 4.18
CA VAL A 771 5.22 7.52 5.51
C VAL A 771 4.91 6.49 6.60
N PHE A 772 5.87 6.18 7.48
CA PHE A 772 5.63 5.32 8.66
C PHE A 772 5.39 6.12 9.96
N ALA A 773 5.85 7.37 10.02
CA ALA A 773 5.78 8.20 11.22
C ALA A 773 5.55 9.70 10.95
N LEU A 774 4.81 10.35 11.85
CA LEU A 774 4.50 11.79 11.87
C LEU A 774 4.85 12.38 13.24
N MET A 775 5.90 13.20 13.28
CA MET A 775 6.43 13.84 14.47
C MET A 775 6.19 15.36 14.42
N TYR A 776 5.62 15.90 15.49
CA TYR A 776 5.18 17.31 15.59
C TYR A 776 6.18 18.19 16.37
N ASP A 777 6.31 19.45 15.96
CA ASP A 777 7.25 20.43 16.54
C ASP A 777 6.97 20.82 18.01
N LYS A 778 5.72 20.72 18.47
CA LYS A 778 5.31 21.16 19.81
C LYS A 778 4.06 20.45 20.32
N ASP A 779 3.94 20.42 21.64
CA ASP A 779 2.73 19.95 22.30
C ASP A 779 1.60 20.98 22.21
N SER A 780 0.38 20.50 21.99
CA SER A 780 -0.85 21.26 22.26
C SER A 780 -1.93 20.32 22.83
N GLN A 781 -2.86 20.86 23.61
CA GLN A 781 -3.96 20.06 24.16
C GLN A 781 -4.85 19.47 23.05
N GLU A 782 -4.99 20.20 21.92
CA GLU A 782 -5.72 19.74 20.74
C GLU A 782 -5.02 18.54 20.09
N LEU A 783 -3.71 18.67 19.81
CA LEU A 783 -2.91 17.58 19.26
C LEU A 783 -2.88 16.37 20.19
N THR A 784 -2.71 16.57 21.50
CA THR A 784 -2.75 15.50 22.52
C THR A 784 -4.09 14.75 22.48
N ASN A 785 -5.21 15.48 22.38
CA ASN A 785 -6.54 14.86 22.27
C ASN A 785 -6.69 14.07 20.96
N LYS A 786 -6.21 14.61 19.84
CA LYS A 786 -6.27 13.97 18.52
C LYS A 786 -5.35 12.73 18.43
N ILE A 787 -4.16 12.76 19.04
CA ILE A 787 -3.29 11.58 19.20
C ILE A 787 -3.97 10.54 20.07
N ASN A 788 -4.55 10.91 21.22
CA ASN A 788 -5.26 9.96 22.08
C ASN A 788 -6.46 9.29 21.38
N LEU A 789 -7.17 10.02 20.51
CA LEU A 789 -8.23 9.46 19.64
C LEU A 789 -7.66 8.55 18.54
N TYR A 790 -6.45 8.80 18.05
CA TYR A 790 -5.77 7.91 17.11
C TYR A 790 -5.28 6.61 17.77
N GLN A 791 -4.79 6.66 19.01
CA GLN A 791 -4.29 5.47 19.73
C GLN A 791 -5.34 4.37 19.92
N THR A 792 -6.65 4.66 19.81
CA THR A 792 -7.72 3.65 19.90
C THR A 792 -7.95 2.86 18.61
N ALA A 793 -7.47 3.36 17.46
CA ALA A 793 -7.73 2.79 16.14
C ALA A 793 -6.55 3.06 15.19
N LYS A 794 -5.42 2.41 15.47
CA LYS A 794 -4.18 2.61 14.72
C LYS A 794 -4.29 2.11 13.28
N VAL A 795 -3.53 2.74 12.38
CA VAL A 795 -3.33 2.25 11.01
C VAL A 795 -2.20 1.22 11.03
N PRO A 796 -2.44 -0.07 10.69
CA PRO A 796 -1.35 -1.02 10.47
C PRO A 796 -0.59 -0.67 9.19
N LEU A 797 0.71 -0.99 9.17
CA LEU A 797 1.63 -0.66 8.06
C LEU A 797 2.12 -1.90 7.29
N TYR A 798 2.29 -3.02 7.97
CA TYR A 798 2.76 -4.30 7.44
C TYR A 798 2.30 -5.43 8.37
N TYR A 799 2.22 -6.66 7.87
CA TYR A 799 1.81 -7.83 8.65
C TYR A 799 2.88 -8.27 9.66
N VAL A 800 2.46 -8.66 10.88
CA VAL A 800 3.37 -9.14 11.97
C VAL A 800 2.85 -10.41 12.64
N GLY A 801 2.17 -11.28 11.89
CA GLY A 801 1.75 -12.56 12.43
C GLY A 801 2.94 -13.48 12.65
N ASP A 802 2.80 -14.43 13.59
CA ASP A 802 3.46 -15.72 13.41
C ASP A 802 3.13 -16.23 12.00
N GLU A 803 4.11 -16.82 11.32
CA GLU A 803 4.14 -16.95 9.86
C GLU A 803 2.79 -17.40 9.25
N LEU A 804 2.47 -16.84 8.08
CA LEU A 804 1.69 -17.59 7.09
C LEU A 804 2.58 -18.73 6.56
N GLU A 805 2.86 -19.70 7.43
CA GLU A 805 3.12 -21.06 6.98
C GLU A 805 2.03 -21.36 5.95
N LYS A 806 2.43 -21.81 4.76
CA LYS A 806 1.50 -22.30 3.74
C LYS A 806 0.95 -23.65 4.19
N GLY A 807 0.17 -23.60 5.27
CA GLY A 807 -0.50 -24.73 5.87
C GLY A 807 -1.34 -25.43 4.81
N ALA A 808 -1.43 -26.75 4.95
CA ALA A 808 -2.16 -27.64 4.08
C ALA A 808 -3.53 -27.04 3.70
N LEU A 809 -3.72 -26.72 2.40
CA LEU A 809 -4.91 -26.03 1.87
C LEU A 809 -6.20 -26.64 2.42
N THR A 810 -6.23 -27.96 2.53
CA THR A 810 -7.27 -28.71 3.24
C THR A 810 -6.64 -29.66 4.26
N ARG A 811 -7.46 -30.18 5.19
CA ARG A 811 -7.07 -31.27 6.10
C ARG A 811 -6.81 -32.63 5.41
N ILE A 812 -6.92 -32.72 4.07
CA ILE A 812 -6.80 -33.96 3.30
C ILE A 812 -5.48 -33.92 2.53
N GLU A 813 -4.44 -34.54 3.09
CA GLU A 813 -3.08 -34.61 2.53
C GLU A 813 -3.07 -34.98 1.04
N ALA A 814 -3.79 -36.04 0.65
CA ALA A 814 -3.91 -36.50 -0.73
C ALA A 814 -4.53 -35.46 -1.68
N LEU A 815 -5.45 -34.62 -1.22
CA LEU A 815 -6.03 -33.55 -2.05
C LEU A 815 -4.99 -32.45 -2.30
N ASN A 816 -4.21 -32.10 -1.28
CA ASN A 816 -3.17 -31.07 -1.38
C ASN A 816 -2.06 -31.55 -2.32
N ASP A 817 -1.61 -32.81 -2.18
CA ASP A 817 -0.65 -33.45 -3.07
C ASP A 817 -1.15 -33.50 -4.52
N GLU A 818 -2.40 -33.92 -4.75
CA GLU A 818 -2.98 -33.97 -6.10
C GLU A 818 -3.09 -32.57 -6.74
N LEU A 819 -3.38 -31.53 -5.94
CA LEU A 819 -3.41 -30.15 -6.42
C LEU A 819 -2.00 -29.60 -6.69
N ILE A 820 -1.01 -29.85 -5.82
CA ILE A 820 0.38 -29.42 -6.05
C ILE A 820 0.96 -30.10 -7.31
N ASN A 821 0.78 -31.41 -7.45
CA ASN A 821 1.25 -32.17 -8.62
C ASN A 821 0.54 -31.78 -9.93
N ALA A 822 -0.59 -31.08 -9.87
CA ALA A 822 -1.30 -30.58 -11.05
C ALA A 822 -0.61 -29.37 -11.72
N GLU A 823 0.39 -28.71 -11.09
CA GLU A 823 0.98 -27.47 -11.60
C GLU A 823 1.34 -27.54 -13.09
N SER A 824 2.03 -28.60 -13.51
CA SER A 824 2.52 -28.70 -14.90
C SER A 824 1.39 -28.79 -15.92
N VAL A 825 0.28 -29.48 -15.62
CA VAL A 825 -0.85 -29.60 -16.56
C VAL A 825 -1.73 -28.35 -16.51
N MET A 826 -1.97 -27.79 -15.32
CA MET A 826 -2.75 -26.57 -15.16
C MET A 826 -2.08 -25.38 -15.86
N ASN A 827 -0.77 -25.20 -15.72
CA ASN A 827 -0.02 -24.12 -16.37
C ASN A 827 0.12 -24.29 -17.90
N ASN A 828 0.12 -25.51 -18.45
CA ASN A 828 0.45 -25.77 -19.86
C ASN A 828 -0.71 -26.28 -20.74
N GLU A 829 -1.83 -26.70 -20.15
CA GLU A 829 -2.99 -27.22 -20.89
C GLU A 829 -4.31 -26.52 -20.52
N VAL A 830 -4.42 -25.96 -19.30
CA VAL A 830 -5.63 -25.23 -18.85
C VAL A 830 -5.46 -23.71 -18.93
N PHE A 831 -4.39 -23.15 -18.35
CA PHE A 831 -4.17 -21.69 -18.28
C PHE A 831 -3.58 -21.14 -19.57
N LEU A 832 -4.31 -21.34 -20.68
CA LEU A 832 -3.92 -20.94 -22.03
C LEU A 832 -4.63 -19.65 -22.47
N TYR A 833 -3.94 -18.87 -23.31
CA TYR A 833 -4.50 -17.69 -23.97
C TYR A 833 -4.39 -17.77 -25.49
N GLU A 834 -5.32 -17.09 -26.17
CA GLU A 834 -5.37 -17.02 -27.63
C GLU A 834 -4.50 -15.87 -28.15
N THR A 835 -3.50 -16.19 -28.99
CA THR A 835 -2.65 -15.18 -29.63
C THR A 835 -3.37 -14.48 -30.79
N PRO A 836 -2.87 -13.32 -31.30
CA PRO A 836 -3.38 -12.68 -32.52
C PRO A 836 -3.34 -13.56 -33.81
N GLN A 837 -2.85 -14.80 -33.71
CA GLN A 837 -2.75 -15.78 -34.77
C GLN A 837 -3.63 -17.03 -34.50
N SER A 838 -4.54 -16.96 -33.51
CA SER A 838 -5.37 -18.06 -33.00
C SER A 838 -4.57 -19.32 -32.66
N GLN A 839 -3.42 -19.12 -32.01
CA GLN A 839 -2.66 -20.19 -31.35
C GLN A 839 -2.94 -20.10 -29.85
N TRP A 840 -3.06 -21.25 -29.19
CA TRP A 840 -3.18 -21.32 -27.73
C TRP A 840 -1.80 -21.54 -27.11
N VAL A 841 -1.41 -20.69 -26.16
CA VAL A 841 -0.11 -20.75 -25.46
C VAL A 841 -0.27 -20.41 -23.96
N PRO A 842 0.63 -20.86 -23.07
CA PRO A 842 0.55 -20.61 -21.63
C PRO A 842 0.46 -19.12 -21.26
N SER A 843 -0.42 -18.80 -20.30
CA SER A 843 -0.58 -17.45 -19.76
C SER A 843 0.72 -16.95 -19.11
N THR A 844 1.01 -15.66 -19.29
CA THR A 844 2.08 -14.95 -18.59
C THR A 844 1.59 -14.23 -17.33
N VAL A 845 0.27 -14.06 -17.19
CA VAL A 845 -0.37 -13.30 -16.08
C VAL A 845 -0.83 -14.21 -14.94
N TYR A 846 -1.27 -15.43 -15.29
CA TYR A 846 -1.89 -16.39 -14.38
C TYR A 846 -1.05 -17.66 -14.26
N LYS A 847 -0.80 -18.09 -13.02
CA LYS A 847 -0.08 -19.32 -12.68
C LYS A 847 -0.84 -20.12 -11.62
N TRP A 848 -0.62 -21.43 -11.63
CA TRP A 848 -1.27 -22.36 -10.72
C TRP A 848 -0.86 -22.18 -9.25
N ASN A 849 0.40 -21.88 -8.97
CA ASN A 849 0.86 -21.71 -7.59
C ASN A 849 0.27 -20.41 -6.98
N ASP A 850 0.28 -19.30 -7.74
CA ASP A 850 -0.46 -18.07 -7.40
C ASP A 850 -1.96 -18.34 -7.12
N PHE A 851 -2.58 -19.29 -7.85
CA PHE A 851 -3.96 -19.69 -7.60
C PHE A 851 -4.11 -20.49 -6.30
N LEU A 852 -3.24 -21.47 -6.04
CA LEU A 852 -3.27 -22.25 -4.81
C LEU A 852 -3.04 -21.38 -3.57
N ASP A 853 -2.16 -20.39 -3.66
CA ASP A 853 -1.92 -19.42 -2.58
C ASP A 853 -3.16 -18.56 -2.31
N GLY A 854 -3.78 -18.00 -3.37
CA GLY A 854 -4.99 -17.20 -3.25
C GLY A 854 -6.20 -18.02 -2.79
N LEU A 855 -6.29 -19.28 -3.21
CA LEU A 855 -7.28 -20.25 -2.75
C LEU A 855 -7.06 -20.63 -1.27
N ASN A 856 -5.81 -20.74 -0.82
CA ASN A 856 -5.47 -21.01 0.57
C ASN A 856 -5.89 -19.85 1.48
N ALA A 857 -5.54 -18.63 1.12
CA ALA A 857 -6.01 -17.42 1.80
C ALA A 857 -7.56 -17.36 1.85
N MET A 858 -8.24 -17.61 0.73
CA MET A 858 -9.71 -17.55 0.67
C MET A 858 -10.42 -18.72 1.35
N HIS A 859 -9.82 -19.92 1.46
CA HIS A 859 -10.39 -21.05 2.20
C HIS A 859 -10.16 -20.92 3.71
N ASN A 860 -8.91 -20.68 4.12
CA ASN A 860 -8.53 -20.74 5.53
C ASN A 860 -8.72 -19.40 6.28
N ILE A 861 -8.67 -18.25 5.60
CA ILE A 861 -8.91 -16.92 6.19
C ILE A 861 -10.26 -16.37 5.72
N GLY A 862 -10.44 -16.19 4.40
CA GLY A 862 -11.64 -15.60 3.81
C GLY A 862 -11.70 -14.07 3.90
N VAL A 863 -12.81 -13.49 3.43
CA VAL A 863 -13.06 -12.03 3.37
C VAL A 863 -14.49 -11.73 3.80
N ALA A 864 -14.67 -10.77 4.73
CA ALA A 864 -15.98 -10.46 5.33
C ALA A 864 -16.70 -11.69 5.91
N GLY A 865 -15.95 -12.61 6.54
CA GLY A 865 -16.43 -13.91 7.02
C GLY A 865 -16.62 -14.98 5.93
N ASN A 866 -16.75 -14.60 4.66
CA ASN A 866 -16.97 -15.52 3.54
C ASN A 866 -15.69 -16.27 3.19
N LYS A 867 -15.78 -17.60 3.13
CA LYS A 867 -14.67 -18.51 2.81
C LYS A 867 -14.99 -19.34 1.58
N PHE A 868 -13.99 -19.59 0.74
CA PHE A 868 -14.18 -20.44 -0.43
C PHE A 868 -14.40 -21.89 -0.01
N TRP A 869 -15.60 -22.40 -0.25
CA TRP A 869 -15.98 -23.73 0.21
C TRP A 869 -15.31 -24.85 -0.60
N LEU A 870 -14.68 -25.80 0.10
CA LEU A 870 -14.03 -26.99 -0.49
C LEU A 870 -14.47 -28.33 0.15
N MET A 871 -15.03 -28.32 1.37
CA MET A 871 -15.23 -29.54 2.18
C MET A 871 -16.53 -29.52 2.99
N ASP A 872 -17.06 -30.72 3.23
CA ASP A 872 -18.15 -31.03 4.15
C ASP A 872 -17.68 -32.11 5.15
N ASP A 873 -17.57 -31.76 6.43
CA ASP A 873 -17.14 -32.70 7.47
C ASP A 873 -18.18 -33.78 7.83
N SER A 874 -19.34 -33.80 7.16
CA SER A 874 -20.31 -34.90 7.25
C SER A 874 -20.10 -36.03 6.23
N VAL A 875 -19.18 -35.88 5.28
CA VAL A 875 -18.85 -36.91 4.26
C VAL A 875 -17.39 -37.39 4.33
N ASP A 876 -17.10 -38.51 3.68
CA ASP A 876 -15.76 -39.08 3.56
C ASP A 876 -14.80 -38.24 2.69
N ASP A 877 -13.50 -38.45 2.91
CA ASP A 877 -12.43 -37.70 2.23
C ASP A 877 -12.40 -37.97 0.71
N ASP A 878 -12.70 -39.21 0.28
CA ASP A 878 -12.88 -39.56 -1.14
C ASP A 878 -13.94 -38.66 -1.80
N THR A 879 -15.03 -38.35 -1.10
CA THR A 879 -16.13 -37.50 -1.59
C THR A 879 -15.78 -36.01 -1.49
N ASN A 880 -15.11 -35.58 -0.42
CA ASN A 880 -14.59 -34.22 -0.29
C ASN A 880 -13.57 -33.86 -1.38
N ILE A 881 -12.68 -34.77 -1.77
CA ILE A 881 -11.77 -34.61 -2.92
C ILE A 881 -12.55 -34.27 -4.20
N LYS A 882 -13.72 -34.88 -4.42
CA LYS A 882 -14.58 -34.59 -5.59
C LYS A 882 -15.27 -33.24 -5.46
N TYR A 883 -15.79 -32.91 -4.28
CA TYR A 883 -16.43 -31.61 -4.02
C TYR A 883 -15.45 -30.45 -4.23
N ALA A 884 -14.25 -30.51 -3.66
CA ALA A 884 -13.19 -29.52 -3.83
C ALA A 884 -12.81 -29.32 -5.30
N LYS A 885 -12.52 -30.41 -6.02
CA LYS A 885 -12.14 -30.36 -7.44
C LYS A 885 -13.26 -29.81 -8.33
N VAL A 886 -14.53 -30.09 -8.03
CA VAL A 886 -15.67 -29.51 -8.76
C VAL A 886 -15.86 -28.03 -8.44
N ALA A 887 -15.68 -27.59 -7.19
CA ALA A 887 -15.73 -26.17 -6.83
C ALA A 887 -14.63 -25.36 -7.56
N ILE A 888 -13.39 -25.88 -7.53
CA ILE A 888 -12.22 -25.34 -8.26
C ILE A 888 -12.50 -25.31 -9.77
N ALA A 889 -12.97 -26.41 -10.36
CA ALA A 889 -13.25 -26.48 -11.79
C ALA A 889 -14.34 -25.48 -12.22
N ALA A 890 -15.40 -25.31 -11.42
CA ALA A 890 -16.47 -24.37 -11.73
C ALA A 890 -15.97 -22.92 -11.76
N PHE A 891 -15.12 -22.52 -10.80
CA PHE A 891 -14.49 -21.20 -10.75
C PHE A 891 -13.51 -20.97 -11.91
N LEU A 892 -12.63 -21.94 -12.18
CA LEU A 892 -11.64 -21.83 -13.25
C LEU A 892 -12.28 -21.82 -14.63
N ALA A 893 -13.40 -22.51 -14.84
CA ALA A 893 -14.13 -22.50 -16.11
C ALA A 893 -14.62 -21.10 -16.53
N GLN A 894 -15.04 -20.28 -15.55
CA GLN A 894 -15.42 -18.89 -15.78
C GLN A 894 -14.17 -18.03 -15.98
N SER A 895 -13.19 -18.15 -15.08
CA SER A 895 -11.88 -17.48 -15.13
C SER A 895 -11.20 -17.62 -16.52
N MET A 896 -11.21 -18.83 -17.08
CA MET A 896 -10.70 -19.14 -18.41
C MET A 896 -11.38 -18.32 -19.51
N GLN A 897 -12.69 -18.10 -19.43
CA GLN A 897 -13.46 -17.35 -20.42
C GLN A 897 -13.43 -15.82 -20.20
N GLU A 898 -13.41 -15.31 -18.95
CA GLU A 898 -13.41 -13.86 -18.72
C GLU A 898 -12.04 -13.21 -18.95
N THR A 899 -10.95 -13.85 -18.54
CA THR A 899 -9.63 -13.20 -18.41
C THR A 899 -8.46 -14.00 -18.94
N ILE A 900 -8.32 -15.28 -18.56
CA ILE A 900 -7.12 -16.06 -18.87
C ILE A 900 -6.96 -16.23 -20.38
N ARG A 901 -8.04 -16.50 -21.13
CA ARG A 901 -8.01 -16.60 -22.60
C ARG A 901 -7.51 -15.34 -23.33
N TYR A 902 -7.56 -14.18 -22.66
CA TYR A 902 -7.11 -12.89 -23.18
C TYR A 902 -5.73 -12.48 -22.63
N ASN A 903 -5.18 -13.22 -21.67
CA ASN A 903 -3.96 -12.90 -20.91
C ASN A 903 -3.99 -11.50 -20.28
N ALA A 904 -5.14 -11.13 -19.69
CA ALA A 904 -5.38 -9.84 -19.07
C ALA A 904 -5.85 -10.00 -17.61
N CYS A 905 -5.41 -9.09 -16.73
CA CYS A 905 -5.90 -8.93 -15.36
C CYS A 905 -6.86 -7.75 -15.23
N ASP A 906 -6.63 -6.68 -16.00
CA ASP A 906 -7.53 -5.56 -16.15
C ASP A 906 -8.65 -5.85 -17.18
N GLU A 907 -9.76 -5.14 -17.02
CA GLU A 907 -10.88 -5.11 -17.95
C GLU A 907 -10.50 -4.50 -19.31
N ASN A 908 -10.96 -5.13 -20.39
CA ASN A 908 -10.73 -4.67 -21.75
C ASN A 908 -11.85 -3.72 -22.22
N ASN A 909 -11.50 -2.71 -23.01
CA ASN A 909 -12.50 -1.83 -23.63
C ASN A 909 -13.30 -2.60 -24.70
N TRP A 910 -14.53 -2.97 -24.38
CA TRP A 910 -15.51 -3.64 -25.26
C TRP A 910 -16.64 -2.68 -25.68
N SER A 911 -16.53 -1.39 -25.34
CA SER A 911 -17.61 -0.42 -25.53
C SER A 911 -17.69 0.05 -26.98
N GLU A 912 -18.80 -0.27 -27.64
CA GLU A 912 -19.04 0.06 -29.06
C GLU A 912 -20.45 0.62 -29.26
N ILE A 913 -20.66 1.35 -30.37
CA ILE A 913 -21.97 1.92 -30.75
C ILE A 913 -23.03 0.83 -30.86
N ARG A 914 -22.66 -0.38 -31.32
CA ARG A 914 -23.55 -1.55 -31.38
C ARG A 914 -24.05 -2.05 -30.00
N TYR A 915 -23.39 -1.61 -28.92
CA TYR A 915 -23.76 -1.90 -27.53
C TYR A 915 -24.25 -0.66 -26.76
N GLY A 916 -24.48 0.46 -27.45
CA GLY A 916 -25.04 1.69 -26.88
C GLY A 916 -24.02 2.72 -26.40
N ALA A 917 -22.72 2.52 -26.66
CA ALA A 917 -21.70 3.53 -26.38
C ALA A 917 -21.84 4.76 -27.30
N PRO A 918 -21.37 5.96 -26.88
CA PRO A 918 -21.46 7.19 -27.69
C PRO A 918 -20.62 7.16 -28.97
N THR A 919 -19.60 6.30 -29.00
CA THR A 919 -18.67 6.06 -30.10
C THR A 919 -18.06 4.65 -29.93
N ASP A 920 -17.23 4.21 -30.87
CA ASP A 920 -16.49 2.94 -30.73
C ASP A 920 -15.21 3.17 -29.92
N TYR A 921 -14.99 2.33 -28.91
CA TYR A 921 -13.90 2.36 -27.92
C TYR A 921 -13.68 3.72 -27.22
N PRO A 922 -14.72 4.30 -26.57
CA PRO A 922 -14.57 5.52 -25.78
C PRO A 922 -13.62 5.31 -24.60
N MET A 923 -12.91 6.36 -24.19
CA MET A 923 -12.06 6.32 -22.98
C MET A 923 -12.87 6.20 -21.70
N THR A 924 -14.12 6.66 -21.68
CA THR A 924 -15.06 6.51 -20.55
C THR A 924 -15.44 5.06 -20.23
N ALA A 925 -14.99 4.08 -21.02
CA ALA A 925 -15.02 2.68 -20.64
C ALA A 925 -14.31 2.39 -19.30
N SER A 926 -13.33 3.21 -18.89
CA SER A 926 -12.69 3.14 -17.57
C SER A 926 -13.59 3.52 -16.39
N CYS A 927 -14.71 4.18 -16.68
CA CYS A 927 -15.73 4.61 -15.74
C CYS A 927 -16.90 3.62 -15.66
N GLY A 928 -17.10 2.83 -16.71
CA GLY A 928 -18.20 1.86 -16.82
C GLY A 928 -18.46 1.42 -18.26
N GLN A 929 -18.77 0.14 -18.46
CA GLN A 929 -19.14 -0.41 -19.77
C GLN A 929 -20.60 -0.88 -19.79
N LEU A 930 -21.20 -1.00 -21.00
CA LEU A 930 -22.59 -1.46 -21.19
C LEU A 930 -23.66 -0.64 -20.42
N GLY A 931 -23.38 0.63 -20.14
CA GLY A 931 -24.27 1.53 -19.37
C GLY A 931 -24.14 1.44 -17.85
N GLN A 932 -23.19 0.64 -17.34
CA GLN A 932 -22.82 0.62 -15.93
C GLN A 932 -22.02 1.89 -15.57
N LYS A 933 -21.96 2.24 -14.28
CA LYS A 933 -21.05 3.27 -13.74
C LYS A 933 -20.36 2.76 -12.48
N TYR A 934 -19.08 2.39 -12.58
CA TYR A 934 -18.35 1.65 -11.55
C TYR A 934 -18.02 2.50 -10.30
N ALA A 935 -17.94 3.83 -10.46
CA ALA A 935 -17.86 4.76 -9.34
C ALA A 935 -19.17 4.84 -8.52
N ASP A 936 -20.31 4.42 -9.09
CA ASP A 936 -21.62 4.42 -8.42
C ASP A 936 -21.94 3.07 -7.75
N TYR A 937 -21.03 2.08 -7.83
CA TYR A 937 -21.20 0.78 -7.18
C TYR A 937 -21.04 0.91 -5.68
N GLY A 938 -22.00 0.34 -4.95
CA GLY A 938 -22.16 0.58 -3.50
C GLY A 938 -22.74 1.95 -3.16
N VAL A 939 -23.52 2.58 -4.05
CA VAL A 939 -24.44 3.67 -3.70
C VAL A 939 -25.87 3.12 -3.64
N ASN A 940 -26.58 3.32 -2.53
CA ASN A 940 -27.98 2.91 -2.44
C ASN A 940 -28.88 3.88 -3.26
N PRO A 941 -29.70 3.39 -4.22
CA PRO A 941 -30.48 4.24 -5.11
C PRO A 941 -31.73 4.88 -4.46
N ILE A 942 -32.07 4.53 -3.22
CA ILE A 942 -33.21 5.04 -2.45
C ILE A 942 -32.75 6.04 -1.38
N SER A 943 -31.70 5.69 -0.61
CA SER A 943 -31.17 6.54 0.46
C SER A 943 -30.12 7.55 -0.04
N GLY A 944 -29.47 7.27 -1.17
CA GLY A 944 -28.38 8.06 -1.74
C GLY A 944 -27.07 7.97 -0.95
N LEU A 945 -26.97 7.00 -0.02
CA LEU A 945 -25.79 6.79 0.82
C LEU A 945 -24.82 5.79 0.17
N ASP A 946 -23.53 5.99 0.44
CA ASP A 946 -22.51 4.97 0.20
C ASP A 946 -22.67 3.82 1.21
N HIS A 947 -22.52 2.60 0.70
CA HIS A 947 -22.35 1.37 1.48
C HIS A 947 -21.12 1.47 2.40
N ALA A 948 -21.19 0.86 3.58
CA ALA A 948 -20.20 1.03 4.66
C ALA A 948 -18.74 0.75 4.27
N TYR A 949 -18.52 -0.14 3.31
CA TYR A 949 -17.19 -0.54 2.81
C TYR A 949 -16.87 0.01 1.40
N SER A 950 -17.57 1.04 0.92
CA SER A 950 -17.23 1.69 -0.35
C SER A 950 -16.01 2.59 -0.21
N CYS A 951 -14.95 2.35 -1.02
CA CYS A 951 -13.82 3.27 -1.12
C CYS A 951 -14.31 4.71 -1.36
N PRO A 952 -13.68 5.75 -0.79
CA PRO A 952 -13.96 7.14 -1.16
C PRO A 952 -13.81 7.38 -2.67
N ARG A 953 -14.59 8.30 -3.25
CA ARG A 953 -14.28 8.79 -4.60
C ARG A 953 -12.98 9.57 -4.57
N ASN A 954 -12.15 9.37 -5.60
CA ASN A 954 -10.86 10.03 -5.73
C ASN A 954 -10.73 10.65 -7.12
N ASP A 955 -11.19 11.89 -7.22
CA ASP A 955 -11.12 12.71 -8.44
C ASP A 955 -9.66 13.12 -8.77
N LYS A 956 -8.69 12.71 -7.93
CA LYS A 956 -7.25 12.82 -8.18
C LYS A 956 -6.55 11.46 -8.33
N MET A 957 -7.29 10.41 -8.71
CA MET A 957 -6.71 9.13 -9.11
C MET A 957 -6.08 9.24 -10.51
N GLU A 958 -4.82 8.85 -10.63
CA GLU A 958 -4.05 8.86 -11.88
C GLU A 958 -3.43 7.45 -12.07
N VAL A 959 -4.07 6.63 -12.90
CA VAL A 959 -3.76 5.20 -13.05
C VAL A 959 -4.10 4.67 -14.44
N SER A 960 -3.21 3.85 -15.01
CA SER A 960 -3.41 3.08 -16.24
C SER A 960 -3.59 1.59 -15.94
N ALA A 961 -4.40 0.90 -16.73
CA ALA A 961 -4.38 -0.57 -16.78
C ALA A 961 -3.01 -1.06 -17.29
N LEU A 962 -2.50 -2.13 -16.70
CA LEU A 962 -1.19 -2.71 -17.07
C LEU A 962 -1.32 -3.80 -18.12
N THR A 963 -2.48 -4.45 -18.14
CA THR A 963 -2.74 -5.63 -18.97
C THR A 963 -3.96 -5.40 -19.87
N HIS A 964 -3.97 -6.04 -21.03
CA HIS A 964 -5.07 -5.95 -22.00
C HIS A 964 -4.94 -7.08 -23.04
N ALA A 965 -6.03 -7.34 -23.75
CA ALA A 965 -6.16 -8.37 -24.77
C ALA A 965 -5.45 -8.01 -26.07
N LYS A 966 -4.92 -9.02 -26.77
CA LYS A 966 -3.99 -8.82 -27.89
C LYS A 966 -4.55 -9.38 -29.19
N TRP A 967 -5.10 -8.50 -30.03
CA TRP A 967 -5.51 -8.77 -31.42
C TRP A 967 -5.08 -7.62 -32.34
N TYR A 968 -5.30 -7.75 -33.66
CA TYR A 968 -4.93 -6.70 -34.62
C TYR A 968 -5.79 -5.43 -34.40
N GLY A 969 -5.16 -4.34 -33.98
CA GLY A 969 -5.86 -3.09 -33.66
C GLY A 969 -6.65 -3.14 -32.34
N ALA A 970 -6.23 -4.00 -31.40
CA ALA A 970 -6.86 -4.06 -30.07
C ALA A 970 -6.85 -2.69 -29.37
N PRO A 971 -7.89 -2.37 -28.59
CA PRO A 971 -7.93 -1.18 -27.75
C PRO A 971 -6.72 -1.09 -26.82
N ALA A 972 -6.26 0.13 -26.58
CA ALA A 972 -5.31 0.41 -25.53
C ALA A 972 -5.86 0.01 -24.14
N PRO A 973 -4.96 -0.26 -23.17
CA PRO A 973 -5.33 -0.30 -21.76
C PRO A 973 -6.12 0.96 -21.37
N ILE A 974 -7.19 0.75 -20.60
CA ILE A 974 -8.06 1.82 -20.08
C ILE A 974 -7.37 2.57 -18.94
N PHE A 975 -7.81 3.80 -18.65
CA PHE A 975 -7.16 4.67 -17.67
C PHE A 975 -8.11 5.66 -16.98
N ALA A 976 -7.68 6.17 -15.83
CA ALA A 976 -8.29 7.32 -15.16
C ALA A 976 -7.22 8.36 -14.84
N ALA A 977 -7.57 9.64 -14.98
CA ALA A 977 -6.69 10.76 -14.72
C ALA A 977 -7.53 11.98 -14.29
N PRO A 978 -6.96 12.95 -13.55
CA PRO A 978 -7.62 14.21 -13.25
C PRO A 978 -7.90 15.02 -14.53
N ASP A 979 -9.00 15.78 -14.57
CA ASP A 979 -9.29 16.70 -15.69
C ASP A 979 -8.14 17.72 -15.84
N SER A 980 -7.54 18.15 -14.72
CA SER A 980 -6.40 19.06 -14.70
C SER A 980 -5.16 18.54 -15.44
N VAL A 981 -4.93 17.22 -15.50
CA VAL A 981 -3.83 16.60 -16.28
C VAL A 981 -4.17 16.56 -17.77
N LEU A 982 -5.42 16.26 -18.09
CA LEU A 982 -5.87 16.08 -19.48
C LEU A 982 -6.12 17.44 -20.17
N GLU A 983 -6.56 18.48 -19.45
CA GLU A 983 -6.66 19.85 -19.96
C GLU A 983 -5.29 20.45 -20.29
N GLU A 984 -4.31 20.33 -19.39
CA GLU A 984 -2.95 20.85 -19.58
C GLU A 984 -2.28 20.30 -20.86
N ARG A 985 -2.52 19.01 -21.13
CA ARG A 985 -2.01 18.29 -22.30
C ARG A 985 -2.89 18.40 -23.54
N GLY A 986 -3.99 19.16 -23.48
CA GLY A 986 -4.92 19.37 -24.60
C GLY A 986 -5.72 18.14 -25.03
N LEU A 987 -5.89 17.15 -24.14
CA LEU A 987 -6.52 15.85 -24.41
C LEU A 987 -8.04 15.85 -24.21
N LEU A 988 -8.61 16.90 -23.60
CA LEU A 988 -10.05 17.11 -23.47
C LEU A 988 -10.60 18.09 -24.51
N VAL A 989 -11.79 17.79 -25.03
CA VAL A 989 -12.54 18.68 -25.92
C VAL A 989 -13.89 18.99 -25.28
N ASN A 990 -14.06 20.24 -24.82
CA ASN A 990 -15.22 20.69 -24.03
C ASN A 990 -15.45 19.89 -22.72
N GLY A 991 -14.38 19.43 -22.06
CA GLY A 991 -14.47 18.59 -20.85
C GLY A 991 -14.83 17.12 -21.09
N ALA A 992 -14.80 16.66 -22.34
CA ALA A 992 -15.01 15.26 -22.69
C ALA A 992 -13.72 14.63 -23.24
N ALA A 993 -13.50 13.36 -22.88
CA ALA A 993 -12.33 12.59 -23.33
C ALA A 993 -12.45 12.10 -24.78
N GLY A 994 -11.31 11.73 -25.36
CA GLY A 994 -11.21 11.12 -26.68
C GLY A 994 -11.71 9.67 -26.75
N ARG A 995 -11.32 8.95 -27.81
CA ARG A 995 -11.57 7.51 -28.00
C ARG A 995 -10.35 6.80 -28.58
N TRP A 996 -10.41 5.49 -28.67
CA TRP A 996 -9.50 4.70 -29.50
C TRP A 996 -10.09 4.54 -30.90
N THR A 997 -9.24 4.45 -31.92
CA THR A 997 -9.59 3.81 -33.19
C THR A 997 -8.69 2.60 -33.40
N ASN A 998 -9.22 1.57 -34.05
CA ASN A 998 -8.44 0.43 -34.56
C ASN A 998 -7.91 0.68 -36.00
N ASP A 999 -8.18 1.85 -36.59
CA ASP A 999 -7.66 2.26 -37.89
C ASP A 999 -6.12 2.33 -37.94
N GLY A 1000 -5.57 2.27 -39.15
CA GLY A 1000 -4.15 2.44 -39.43
C GLY A 1000 -3.34 1.14 -39.35
N HIS A 1001 -2.02 1.31 -39.33
CA HIS A 1001 -1.06 0.22 -39.23
C HIS A 1001 0.25 0.74 -38.63
N CYS A 1002 0.82 -0.01 -37.69
CA CYS A 1002 2.13 0.26 -37.11
C CYS A 1002 3.19 -0.46 -37.95
N ASN A 1003 4.05 0.31 -38.61
CA ASN A 1003 5.12 -0.24 -39.47
C ASN A 1003 6.14 -1.03 -38.62
N ASP A 1004 6.44 -0.50 -37.44
CA ASP A 1004 7.26 -1.12 -36.41
C ASP A 1004 6.34 -1.54 -35.25
N VAL A 1005 6.53 -2.75 -34.74
CA VAL A 1005 5.72 -3.32 -33.64
C VAL A 1005 6.56 -3.27 -32.36
N PRO A 1006 6.10 -2.60 -31.28
CA PRO A 1006 6.89 -2.41 -30.07
C PRO A 1006 7.07 -3.75 -29.31
N GLU A 1007 8.32 -4.16 -29.12
CA GLU A 1007 8.67 -5.29 -28.23
C GLU A 1007 8.70 -4.87 -26.75
N ASN A 1008 8.93 -3.58 -26.48
CA ASN A 1008 8.87 -2.94 -25.16
C ASN A 1008 8.12 -1.61 -25.27
N VAL A 1009 7.63 -1.07 -24.15
CA VAL A 1009 7.04 0.27 -24.06
C VAL A 1009 7.58 1.01 -22.84
N ASP A 1010 7.49 2.33 -22.86
CA ASP A 1010 7.84 3.17 -21.72
C ASP A 1010 6.83 2.99 -20.58
N THR A 1011 7.25 2.30 -19.52
CA THR A 1011 6.45 2.02 -18.31
C THR A 1011 6.55 3.10 -17.24
N SER A 1012 7.41 4.10 -17.40
CA SER A 1012 7.37 5.32 -16.58
C SER A 1012 6.14 6.14 -16.94
N LYS A 1013 5.87 6.26 -18.25
CA LYS A 1013 4.71 6.95 -18.82
C LYS A 1013 3.41 6.20 -18.59
N GLN A 1014 2.37 6.96 -18.24
CA GLN A 1014 0.98 6.53 -18.29
C GLN A 1014 0.55 6.25 -19.73
N VAL A 1015 -0.49 5.43 -19.91
CA VAL A 1015 -0.86 4.91 -21.25
C VAL A 1015 -1.24 6.00 -22.25
N TRP A 1016 -1.76 7.14 -21.78
CA TRP A 1016 -2.16 8.28 -22.60
C TRP A 1016 -1.00 9.22 -22.99
N GLU A 1017 0.20 9.02 -22.44
CA GLU A 1017 1.42 9.81 -22.72
C GLU A 1017 2.36 9.13 -23.72
N ARG A 1018 2.09 7.87 -24.07
CA ARG A 1018 2.93 7.05 -24.95
C ARG A 1018 2.65 7.36 -26.41
N ASP A 1019 3.72 7.43 -27.21
CA ASP A 1019 3.68 7.74 -28.63
C ASP A 1019 2.68 6.86 -29.42
N ASP A 1020 2.19 7.39 -30.55
CA ASP A 1020 1.50 6.60 -31.57
C ASP A 1020 2.30 5.33 -31.90
N CYS A 1021 1.62 4.17 -31.92
CA CYS A 1021 2.22 2.85 -32.11
C CYS A 1021 3.19 2.36 -31.01
N LYS A 1022 3.32 3.05 -29.87
CA LYS A 1022 4.08 2.59 -28.67
C LYS A 1022 3.23 2.50 -27.40
N THR A 1023 1.91 2.47 -27.53
CA THR A 1023 0.95 2.46 -26.41
C THR A 1023 1.03 1.18 -25.59
N TYR A 1024 1.22 0.03 -26.23
CA TYR A 1024 1.34 -1.29 -25.59
C TYR A 1024 2.23 -2.28 -26.38
N VAL A 1025 2.84 -3.24 -25.68
CA VAL A 1025 3.71 -4.27 -26.29
C VAL A 1025 2.92 -5.15 -27.25
N GLY A 1026 3.36 -5.18 -28.51
CA GLY A 1026 2.74 -5.93 -29.61
C GLY A 1026 1.69 -5.17 -30.42
N GLN A 1027 1.61 -3.84 -30.31
CA GLN A 1027 0.69 -2.99 -31.09
C GLN A 1027 0.95 -3.08 -32.60
N LYS A 1028 -0.10 -3.38 -33.38
CA LYS A 1028 -0.04 -3.56 -34.85
C LYS A 1028 -0.84 -2.54 -35.65
N ALA A 1029 -1.77 -1.85 -35.00
CA ALA A 1029 -2.66 -0.84 -35.53
C ALA A 1029 -3.37 -0.12 -34.37
N GLY A 1030 -4.10 0.94 -34.69
CA GLY A 1030 -4.90 1.70 -33.75
C GLY A 1030 -4.13 2.73 -32.93
N LYS A 1031 -4.85 3.75 -32.48
CA LYS A 1031 -4.35 4.88 -31.68
C LYS A 1031 -5.47 5.68 -31.01
N PHE A 1032 -5.10 6.60 -30.12
CA PHE A 1032 -6.03 7.57 -29.53
C PHE A 1032 -6.46 8.66 -30.54
N ILE A 1033 -7.67 9.20 -30.33
CA ILE A 1033 -8.23 10.36 -31.02
C ILE A 1033 -8.89 11.25 -29.96
N TRP A 1034 -8.28 12.40 -29.68
CA TRP A 1034 -8.74 13.36 -28.68
C TRP A 1034 -9.75 14.36 -29.29
N ASP A 1035 -10.95 13.85 -29.61
CA ASP A 1035 -12.03 14.59 -30.29
C ASP A 1035 -13.26 14.88 -29.40
N GLY A 1036 -13.23 14.48 -28.13
CA GLY A 1036 -14.35 14.59 -27.19
C GLY A 1036 -15.47 13.57 -27.40
N SER A 1037 -15.28 12.57 -28.26
CA SER A 1037 -16.35 11.62 -28.64
C SER A 1037 -16.79 10.66 -27.53
N SER A 1038 -16.09 10.59 -26.39
CA SER A 1038 -16.60 9.89 -25.19
C SER A 1038 -17.74 10.61 -24.49
N GLN A 1039 -17.98 11.90 -24.77
CA GLN A 1039 -19.03 12.77 -24.21
C GLN A 1039 -19.00 13.03 -22.69
N GLU A 1040 -18.28 12.22 -21.91
CA GLU A 1040 -17.97 12.44 -20.48
C GLU A 1040 -16.42 12.47 -20.27
N SER A 1041 -16.00 12.88 -19.07
CA SER A 1041 -14.59 12.83 -18.59
C SER A 1041 -14.24 11.44 -18.01
N VAL A 1042 -12.95 11.19 -17.75
CA VAL A 1042 -12.43 10.03 -16.98
C VAL A 1042 -11.97 10.39 -15.55
N GLU A 1043 -12.20 11.62 -15.09
CA GLU A 1043 -11.94 12.02 -13.70
C GLU A 1043 -12.86 11.26 -12.73
N GLY A 1044 -12.34 10.84 -11.57
CA GLY A 1044 -13.09 10.07 -10.55
C GLY A 1044 -13.37 8.59 -10.92
N CYS A 1045 -12.91 8.14 -12.08
CA CYS A 1045 -13.00 6.75 -12.55
C CYS A 1045 -11.87 5.89 -11.94
N GLY A 1046 -11.47 4.78 -12.58
CA GLY A 1046 -10.39 3.90 -12.09
C GLY A 1046 -10.87 2.56 -11.52
N TRP A 1047 -12.17 2.42 -11.27
CA TRP A 1047 -12.81 1.28 -10.60
C TRP A 1047 -13.22 0.13 -11.54
N TRP A 1048 -12.59 0.02 -12.70
CA TRP A 1048 -12.79 -1.06 -13.67
C TRP A 1048 -12.39 -2.44 -13.14
N GLY A 1049 -12.88 -3.48 -13.79
CA GLY A 1049 -12.70 -4.87 -13.40
C GLY A 1049 -11.24 -5.30 -13.32
N ARG A 1050 -10.84 -5.89 -12.20
CA ARG A 1050 -9.49 -6.44 -11.99
C ARG A 1050 -9.50 -7.85 -11.40
N GLY A 1051 -8.41 -8.57 -11.63
CA GLY A 1051 -8.29 -9.97 -11.23
C GLY A 1051 -9.13 -10.91 -12.10
N VAL A 1052 -9.09 -12.20 -11.80
CA VAL A 1052 -9.41 -13.26 -12.76
C VAL A 1052 -10.90 -13.35 -13.19
N ILE A 1053 -11.83 -12.73 -12.45
CA ILE A 1053 -13.25 -12.56 -12.85
C ILE A 1053 -13.64 -11.06 -12.82
N GLN A 1054 -12.70 -10.16 -13.17
CA GLN A 1054 -12.95 -8.71 -13.35
C GLN A 1054 -13.77 -8.06 -12.22
N THR A 1055 -13.29 -8.18 -10.99
CA THR A 1055 -13.91 -7.59 -9.80
C THR A 1055 -13.90 -6.07 -9.89
N THR A 1056 -15.08 -5.46 -9.80
CA THR A 1056 -15.37 -4.10 -10.29
C THR A 1056 -16.05 -3.24 -9.22
N GLY A 1057 -15.78 -1.92 -9.20
CA GLY A 1057 -16.52 -0.91 -8.44
C GLY A 1057 -16.13 -0.69 -6.97
N ARG A 1058 -16.34 0.54 -6.48
CA ARG A 1058 -15.83 1.03 -5.17
C ARG A 1058 -16.14 0.14 -3.96
N GLN A 1059 -17.31 -0.49 -3.94
CA GLN A 1059 -17.72 -1.41 -2.87
C GLN A 1059 -16.82 -2.64 -2.76
N ASN A 1060 -16.42 -3.22 -3.89
CA ASN A 1060 -15.65 -4.47 -3.91
C ASN A 1060 -14.18 -4.22 -3.54
N PHE A 1061 -13.55 -3.22 -4.18
CA PHE A 1061 -12.20 -2.79 -3.82
C PHE A 1061 -12.12 -2.32 -2.36
N GLY A 1062 -13.15 -1.61 -1.86
CA GLY A 1062 -13.16 -1.14 -0.48
C GLY A 1062 -13.41 -2.24 0.55
N THR A 1063 -14.23 -3.25 0.23
CA THR A 1063 -14.41 -4.44 1.07
C THR A 1063 -13.10 -5.25 1.16
N LEU A 1064 -12.43 -5.48 0.03
CA LEU A 1064 -11.08 -6.06 0.01
C LEU A 1064 -10.09 -5.21 0.83
N ASN A 1065 -10.13 -3.88 0.68
CA ASN A 1065 -9.24 -2.99 1.43
C ASN A 1065 -9.54 -2.97 2.94
N HIS A 1066 -10.77 -3.27 3.37
CA HIS A 1066 -11.14 -3.33 4.78
C HIS A 1066 -10.68 -4.60 5.49
N TYR A 1067 -10.82 -5.76 4.85
CA TYR A 1067 -10.50 -7.06 5.46
C TYR A 1067 -9.08 -7.57 5.16
N LEU A 1068 -8.48 -7.19 4.03
CA LEU A 1068 -7.15 -7.65 3.63
C LEU A 1068 -6.10 -6.54 3.59
N GLY A 1069 -6.50 -5.34 3.17
CA GLY A 1069 -5.60 -4.19 3.03
C GLY A 1069 -5.63 -3.20 4.20
N ARG A 1070 -5.11 -2.00 3.94
CA ARG A 1070 -5.16 -0.86 4.86
C ARG A 1070 -6.56 -0.23 4.89
N SER A 1071 -7.46 -0.82 5.68
CA SER A 1071 -8.88 -0.43 5.83
C SER A 1071 -9.16 1.07 5.71
N HIS A 1072 -9.81 1.49 4.62
CA HIS A 1072 -10.25 2.87 4.41
C HIS A 1072 -11.34 3.35 5.40
N VAL A 1073 -12.06 2.41 6.04
CA VAL A 1073 -13.24 2.69 6.88
C VAL A 1073 -12.89 3.59 8.08
N ASP A 1074 -13.81 4.53 8.37
CA ASP A 1074 -13.78 5.36 9.58
C ASP A 1074 -13.99 4.50 10.84
N PRO A 1075 -13.02 4.42 11.77
CA PRO A 1075 -13.20 3.69 13.02
C PRO A 1075 -14.38 4.18 13.88
N SER A 1076 -14.94 5.36 13.60
CA SER A 1076 -16.15 5.83 14.24
C SER A 1076 -17.43 5.12 13.77
N THR A 1077 -17.45 4.43 12.62
CA THR A 1077 -18.66 3.74 12.12
C THR A 1077 -18.81 2.30 12.61
N ILE A 1078 -17.75 1.71 13.16
CA ILE A 1078 -17.71 0.33 13.66
C ILE A 1078 -18.82 0.08 14.69
N GLY A 1079 -19.53 -1.03 14.53
CA GLY A 1079 -20.68 -1.42 15.36
C GLY A 1079 -21.97 -0.63 15.09
N LYS A 1080 -21.99 0.32 14.15
CA LYS A 1080 -23.22 0.99 13.69
C LYS A 1080 -23.78 0.26 12.46
N THR A 1081 -25.10 0.31 12.29
CA THR A 1081 -25.74 -0.13 11.04
C THR A 1081 -25.89 1.06 10.08
N ILE A 1082 -25.25 0.99 8.92
CA ILE A 1082 -25.37 1.93 7.80
C ILE A 1082 -26.12 1.23 6.69
N ASP A 1083 -27.27 1.77 6.29
CA ASP A 1083 -28.06 1.28 5.14
C ASP A 1083 -28.44 -0.22 5.20
N GLY A 1084 -28.55 -0.77 6.41
CA GLY A 1084 -28.82 -2.20 6.67
C GLY A 1084 -27.58 -3.04 6.98
N VAL A 1085 -26.38 -2.56 6.67
CA VAL A 1085 -25.11 -3.24 6.93
C VAL A 1085 -24.50 -2.77 8.25
N THR A 1086 -24.29 -3.68 9.19
CA THR A 1086 -23.53 -3.40 10.41
C THR A 1086 -22.04 -3.40 10.08
N VAL A 1087 -21.34 -2.31 10.42
CA VAL A 1087 -19.91 -2.16 10.10
C VAL A 1087 -19.08 -2.96 11.10
N GLU A 1088 -18.32 -3.94 10.61
CA GLU A 1088 -17.41 -4.74 11.40
C GLU A 1088 -16.08 -4.03 11.63
N ALA A 1089 -15.30 -4.50 12.60
CA ALA A 1089 -13.93 -4.02 12.80
C ALA A 1089 -13.00 -4.67 11.75
N PRO A 1090 -12.02 -3.94 11.21
CA PRO A 1090 -11.01 -4.55 10.35
C PRO A 1090 -10.18 -5.54 11.18
N PRO A 1091 -9.61 -6.60 10.57
CA PRO A 1091 -8.71 -7.52 11.27
C PRO A 1091 -7.56 -6.76 11.95
N THR A 1092 -7.16 -7.22 13.14
CA THR A 1092 -6.11 -6.57 13.95
C THR A 1092 -4.72 -6.61 13.32
N ASN A 1093 -4.53 -7.50 12.35
CA ASN A 1093 -3.30 -7.75 11.60
C ASN A 1093 -3.72 -8.26 10.20
N PRO A 1094 -4.17 -7.38 9.29
CA PRO A 1094 -4.71 -7.78 7.99
C PRO A 1094 -3.59 -8.23 7.06
N LEU A 1095 -3.89 -9.21 6.20
CA LEU A 1095 -2.92 -10.00 5.44
C LEU A 1095 -1.93 -9.15 4.62
N TYR A 1096 -2.41 -8.05 4.03
CA TYR A 1096 -1.65 -7.15 3.17
C TYR A 1096 -1.73 -5.70 3.67
N ALA A 1097 -1.41 -5.47 4.95
CA ALA A 1097 -1.51 -4.17 5.64
C ALA A 1097 -0.72 -3.02 4.98
N GLU A 1098 0.28 -3.36 4.16
CA GLU A 1098 1.09 -2.48 3.35
C GLU A 1098 0.34 -1.93 2.11
N LEU A 1099 -0.68 -2.65 1.61
CA LEU A 1099 -1.45 -2.30 0.41
C LEU A 1099 -2.66 -1.42 0.73
N ASP A 1100 -3.03 -0.53 -0.21
CA ASP A 1100 -4.28 0.24 -0.16
C ASP A 1100 -5.00 0.22 -1.51
N PHE A 1101 -5.95 -0.70 -1.67
CA PHE A 1101 -6.72 -0.86 -2.90
C PHE A 1101 -7.71 0.28 -3.18
N CYS A 1102 -7.92 1.21 -2.24
CA CYS A 1102 -8.71 2.42 -2.48
C CYS A 1102 -7.85 3.56 -3.02
N SER A 1103 -6.60 3.69 -2.57
CA SER A 1103 -5.65 4.68 -3.11
C SER A 1103 -5.05 4.22 -4.45
N ASN A 1104 -4.75 2.92 -4.60
CA ASN A 1104 -4.31 2.32 -5.85
C ASN A 1104 -4.98 0.93 -6.09
N PRO A 1105 -6.13 0.87 -6.78
CA PRO A 1105 -6.74 -0.41 -7.16
C PRO A 1105 -5.92 -1.22 -8.17
N GLY A 1106 -4.90 -0.62 -8.81
CA GLY A 1106 -3.97 -1.29 -9.72
C GLY A 1106 -3.13 -2.39 -9.06
N LEU A 1107 -2.92 -2.32 -7.73
CA LEU A 1107 -2.13 -3.29 -6.96
C LEU A 1107 -2.55 -4.75 -7.17
N ILE A 1108 -3.85 -5.00 -7.41
CA ILE A 1108 -4.42 -6.33 -7.70
C ILE A 1108 -3.85 -6.94 -9.00
N CYS A 1109 -3.36 -6.12 -9.92
CA CYS A 1109 -2.77 -6.55 -11.19
C CYS A 1109 -1.28 -6.18 -11.35
N SER A 1110 -0.72 -5.32 -10.48
CA SER A 1110 0.68 -4.87 -10.53
C SER A 1110 1.62 -5.60 -9.58
N SER A 1111 1.14 -6.10 -8.43
CA SER A 1111 2.03 -6.64 -7.39
C SER A 1111 2.79 -7.88 -7.86
N GLU A 1112 4.11 -7.82 -7.77
CA GLU A 1112 5.03 -8.93 -8.02
C GLU A 1112 5.45 -9.63 -6.70
N GLU A 1113 5.32 -8.98 -5.54
CA GLU A 1113 5.44 -9.64 -4.22
C GLU A 1113 4.21 -10.50 -3.89
N ASN A 1114 2.98 -9.98 -4.10
CA ASN A 1114 1.72 -10.60 -3.68
C ASN A 1114 0.84 -10.98 -4.89
N ARG A 1115 1.40 -11.76 -5.82
CA ARG A 1115 0.75 -12.09 -7.12
C ARG A 1115 -0.61 -12.76 -6.96
N GLU A 1116 -0.82 -13.52 -5.89
CA GLU A 1116 -2.05 -14.25 -5.61
C GLU A 1116 -3.28 -13.36 -5.41
N ILE A 1117 -3.09 -12.06 -5.14
CA ILE A 1117 -4.18 -11.08 -4.99
C ILE A 1117 -5.10 -11.03 -6.22
N LYS A 1118 -4.56 -11.26 -7.44
CA LYS A 1118 -5.35 -11.31 -8.69
C LYS A 1118 -6.35 -12.48 -8.71
N TRP A 1119 -6.08 -13.55 -7.94
CA TRP A 1119 -7.00 -14.65 -7.70
C TRP A 1119 -7.93 -14.35 -6.54
N ILE A 1120 -7.42 -13.83 -5.42
CA ILE A 1120 -8.20 -13.46 -4.23
C ILE A 1120 -9.34 -12.50 -4.60
N ALA A 1121 -9.11 -11.50 -5.46
CA ALA A 1121 -10.18 -10.60 -5.91
C ALA A 1121 -11.33 -11.35 -6.59
N GLY A 1122 -11.03 -12.24 -7.54
CA GLY A 1122 -12.04 -13.06 -8.24
C GLY A 1122 -12.70 -14.10 -7.33
N LEU A 1123 -11.96 -14.69 -6.39
CA LEU A 1123 -12.46 -15.63 -5.38
C LEU A 1123 -13.38 -14.92 -4.37
N PHE A 1124 -13.09 -13.67 -4.00
CA PHE A 1124 -13.96 -12.82 -3.18
C PHE A 1124 -15.30 -12.54 -3.86
N TYR A 1125 -15.28 -12.16 -5.15
CA TYR A 1125 -16.49 -12.05 -5.95
C TYR A 1125 -17.25 -13.39 -6.00
N TRP A 1126 -16.55 -14.52 -6.18
CA TRP A 1126 -17.15 -15.85 -6.22
C TRP A 1126 -17.87 -16.23 -4.93
N VAL A 1127 -17.25 -16.05 -3.75
CA VAL A 1127 -17.91 -16.40 -2.48
C VAL A 1127 -19.12 -15.51 -2.23
N THR A 1128 -19.00 -14.19 -2.42
CA THR A 1128 -20.07 -13.22 -2.15
C THR A 1128 -21.21 -13.23 -3.17
N SER A 1129 -20.97 -13.64 -4.41
CA SER A 1129 -21.95 -13.52 -5.51
C SER A 1129 -22.41 -14.85 -6.10
N VAL A 1130 -21.68 -15.96 -5.87
CA VAL A 1130 -21.94 -17.27 -6.49
C VAL A 1130 -22.17 -18.37 -5.46
N GLN A 1131 -21.37 -18.45 -4.39
CA GLN A 1131 -21.60 -19.42 -3.31
C GLN A 1131 -22.76 -18.97 -2.40
N GLU A 1132 -22.80 -17.70 -2.02
CA GLU A 1132 -23.90 -17.07 -1.26
C GLU A 1132 -25.07 -16.57 -2.13
N TYR A 1133 -25.18 -17.04 -3.39
CA TYR A 1133 -26.30 -16.66 -4.26
C TYR A 1133 -27.65 -17.05 -3.65
N ASN A 1134 -28.54 -16.08 -3.53
CA ASN A 1134 -29.90 -16.22 -3.04
C ASN A 1134 -30.86 -15.35 -3.87
N ASP A 1135 -32.10 -15.81 -4.03
CA ASP A 1135 -33.17 -15.10 -4.74
C ASP A 1135 -34.48 -15.19 -3.94
N GLU A 1136 -34.42 -14.76 -2.67
CA GLU A 1136 -35.53 -14.89 -1.72
C GLU A 1136 -36.80 -14.16 -2.21
N GLY A 1137 -37.82 -14.95 -2.56
CA GLY A 1137 -39.08 -14.44 -3.11
C GLY A 1137 -39.04 -14.05 -4.59
N GLY A 1138 -37.92 -14.32 -5.29
CA GLY A 1138 -37.75 -14.09 -6.73
C GLY A 1138 -38.20 -15.26 -7.60
N GLN A 1139 -37.44 -15.56 -8.65
CA GLN A 1139 -37.71 -16.61 -9.63
C GLN A 1139 -37.01 -17.95 -9.28
N TYR A 1140 -35.90 -17.90 -8.55
CA TYR A 1140 -35.05 -19.04 -8.21
C TYR A 1140 -34.87 -19.29 -6.70
N PRO A 1141 -35.90 -19.14 -5.84
CA PRO A 1141 -35.74 -19.14 -4.37
C PRO A 1141 -35.27 -20.48 -3.77
N ASP A 1142 -35.41 -21.59 -4.52
CA ASP A 1142 -34.94 -22.92 -4.11
C ASP A 1142 -33.51 -23.25 -4.59
N TRP A 1143 -32.87 -22.36 -5.37
CA TRP A 1143 -31.51 -22.60 -5.90
C TRP A 1143 -30.46 -22.32 -4.82
N ASN A 1144 -29.49 -23.22 -4.68
CA ASN A 1144 -28.38 -23.07 -3.74
C ASN A 1144 -27.11 -23.75 -4.26
N TYR A 1145 -25.99 -23.04 -4.24
CA TYR A 1145 -24.69 -23.49 -4.75
C TYR A 1145 -24.28 -24.86 -4.19
N TYR A 1146 -24.30 -25.01 -2.87
CA TYR A 1146 -23.82 -26.20 -2.19
C TYR A 1146 -24.69 -27.42 -2.51
N ASN A 1147 -26.02 -27.23 -2.59
CA ASN A 1147 -26.95 -28.31 -2.95
C ASN A 1147 -26.77 -28.76 -4.40
N GLU A 1148 -26.64 -27.82 -5.35
CA GLU A 1148 -26.47 -28.14 -6.77
C GLU A 1148 -25.10 -28.75 -7.10
N LEU A 1149 -24.03 -28.29 -6.43
CA LEU A 1149 -22.70 -28.90 -6.54
C LEU A 1149 -22.71 -30.35 -6.05
N LYS A 1150 -23.23 -30.60 -4.83
CA LYS A 1150 -23.33 -31.96 -4.26
C LYS A 1150 -24.16 -32.86 -5.16
N LYS A 1151 -25.35 -32.41 -5.58
CA LYS A 1151 -26.22 -33.08 -6.56
C LYS A 1151 -25.50 -33.44 -7.88
N TYR A 1152 -24.65 -32.56 -8.41
CA TYR A 1152 -23.84 -32.87 -9.60
C TYR A 1152 -22.84 -34.01 -9.34
N VAL A 1153 -22.10 -33.96 -8.23
CA VAL A 1153 -21.14 -35.00 -7.84
C VAL A 1153 -21.82 -36.33 -7.52
N ASP A 1154 -22.89 -36.30 -6.72
CA ASP A 1154 -23.66 -37.46 -6.28
C ASP A 1154 -24.39 -38.15 -7.46
N SER A 1155 -24.73 -37.38 -8.51
CA SER A 1155 -25.22 -37.95 -9.78
C SER A 1155 -24.15 -38.74 -10.55
N GLY A 1156 -22.88 -38.67 -10.14
CA GLY A 1156 -21.75 -39.25 -10.86
C GLY A 1156 -21.24 -38.35 -11.99
N LEU A 1157 -21.21 -37.02 -11.77
CA LEU A 1157 -20.71 -35.99 -12.70
C LEU A 1157 -21.46 -35.96 -14.05
N GLN A 1158 -22.78 -36.15 -14.05
CA GLN A 1158 -23.58 -36.26 -15.26
C GLN A 1158 -24.21 -34.92 -15.68
N GLY A 1159 -24.06 -34.56 -16.96
CA GLY A 1159 -24.68 -33.38 -17.57
C GLY A 1159 -23.96 -32.06 -17.27
N HIS A 1160 -24.66 -30.94 -17.54
CA HIS A 1160 -24.08 -29.58 -17.53
C HIS A 1160 -24.93 -28.52 -16.79
N GLN A 1161 -26.05 -28.89 -16.16
CA GLN A 1161 -26.94 -27.89 -15.52
C GLN A 1161 -26.20 -27.04 -14.47
N PHE A 1162 -25.42 -27.67 -13.58
CA PHE A 1162 -24.67 -26.96 -12.56
C PHE A 1162 -23.73 -25.88 -13.14
N ILE A 1163 -23.01 -26.15 -14.23
CA ILE A 1163 -22.12 -25.16 -14.83
C ILE A 1163 -22.88 -24.10 -15.65
N ASP A 1164 -24.05 -24.43 -16.21
CA ASP A 1164 -24.93 -23.46 -16.89
C ASP A 1164 -25.46 -22.43 -15.90
N ASP A 1165 -26.00 -22.88 -14.76
CA ASP A 1165 -26.53 -22.04 -13.70
C ASP A 1165 -25.45 -21.08 -13.17
N ILE A 1166 -24.26 -21.61 -12.89
CA ILE A 1166 -23.08 -20.86 -12.45
C ILE A 1166 -22.64 -19.81 -13.49
N SER A 1167 -22.63 -20.18 -14.77
CA SER A 1167 -22.29 -19.26 -15.87
C SER A 1167 -23.36 -18.18 -16.05
N GLY A 1168 -24.62 -18.48 -15.76
CA GLY A 1168 -25.71 -17.52 -15.63
C GLY A 1168 -25.49 -16.53 -14.50
N ILE A 1169 -25.16 -17.00 -13.30
CA ILE A 1169 -24.92 -16.12 -12.14
C ILE A 1169 -23.75 -15.17 -12.43
N VAL A 1170 -22.59 -15.68 -12.88
CA VAL A 1170 -21.40 -14.85 -13.14
C VAL A 1170 -21.60 -13.87 -14.30
N ASN A 1171 -22.22 -14.28 -15.42
CA ASN A 1171 -22.33 -13.41 -16.60
C ASN A 1171 -23.58 -12.51 -16.62
N ARG A 1172 -24.62 -12.88 -15.86
CA ARG A 1172 -25.96 -12.28 -15.98
C ARG A 1172 -26.72 -12.08 -14.65
N GLY A 1173 -26.26 -12.64 -13.54
CA GLY A 1173 -26.86 -12.48 -12.21
C GLY A 1173 -28.04 -13.42 -11.90
N CYS A 1174 -28.25 -14.49 -12.66
CA CYS A 1174 -29.27 -15.49 -12.35
C CYS A 1174 -28.91 -16.91 -12.84
N PRO A 1175 -29.36 -17.99 -12.19
CA PRO A 1175 -29.08 -19.37 -12.61
C PRO A 1175 -29.92 -19.82 -13.82
N ASP A 1176 -29.75 -19.15 -14.96
CA ASP A 1176 -30.28 -19.57 -16.27
C ASP A 1176 -29.33 -19.13 -17.40
N SER A 1177 -29.39 -19.86 -18.50
CA SER A 1177 -28.87 -19.50 -19.82
C SER A 1177 -29.37 -18.17 -20.39
N THR A 1178 -30.56 -17.70 -19.98
CA THR A 1178 -31.12 -16.40 -20.36
C THR A 1178 -31.76 -15.72 -19.14
N CYS A 1179 -31.16 -14.63 -18.66
CA CYS A 1179 -31.72 -13.80 -17.59
C CYS A 1179 -32.46 -12.58 -18.15
N SER A 1180 -33.12 -11.81 -17.29
CA SER A 1180 -33.70 -10.49 -17.62
C SER A 1180 -32.66 -9.48 -18.15
N THR A 1181 -31.39 -9.69 -17.83
CA THR A 1181 -30.20 -8.95 -18.26
C THR A 1181 -29.62 -9.44 -19.61
N GLY A 1182 -30.15 -10.53 -20.19
CA GLY A 1182 -29.76 -11.08 -21.50
C GLY A 1182 -29.25 -12.54 -21.47
N ASP A 1183 -28.86 -13.04 -22.65
CA ASP A 1183 -28.34 -14.39 -22.87
C ASP A 1183 -26.87 -14.54 -22.41
N VAL A 1184 -26.52 -15.65 -21.78
CA VAL A 1184 -25.16 -15.92 -21.29
C VAL A 1184 -24.14 -16.00 -22.43
N HIS A 1185 -23.08 -15.20 -22.34
CA HIS A 1185 -22.02 -15.14 -23.34
C HIS A 1185 -21.08 -16.36 -23.27
N ASN A 1186 -20.86 -17.02 -24.41
CA ASN A 1186 -19.94 -18.15 -24.58
C ASN A 1186 -20.21 -19.34 -23.65
N MET A 1187 -21.48 -19.74 -23.53
CA MET A 1187 -21.91 -20.86 -22.69
C MET A 1187 -21.29 -22.21 -23.11
N THR A 1188 -21.03 -22.42 -24.41
CA THR A 1188 -20.41 -23.68 -24.88
C THR A 1188 -18.96 -23.78 -24.40
N GLU A 1189 -18.22 -22.69 -24.55
CA GLU A 1189 -16.83 -22.55 -24.17
C GLU A 1189 -16.67 -22.71 -22.64
N ARG A 1190 -17.58 -22.14 -21.83
CA ARG A 1190 -17.59 -22.34 -20.37
C ARG A 1190 -17.82 -23.81 -19.97
N ARG A 1191 -18.69 -24.54 -20.66
CA ARG A 1191 -18.90 -25.99 -20.45
C ARG A 1191 -17.66 -26.81 -20.82
N ASP A 1192 -17.05 -26.51 -21.97
CA ASP A 1192 -15.85 -27.20 -22.44
C ASP A 1192 -14.65 -26.92 -21.53
N ASN A 1193 -14.49 -25.68 -21.04
CA ASN A 1193 -13.51 -25.32 -20.01
C ASN A 1193 -13.73 -26.11 -18.71
N PHE A 1194 -14.95 -26.13 -18.17
CA PHE A 1194 -15.29 -26.89 -16.94
C PHE A 1194 -14.96 -28.37 -17.09
N LYS A 1195 -15.33 -28.95 -18.24
CA LYS A 1195 -15.01 -30.32 -18.57
C LYS A 1195 -13.50 -30.57 -18.61
N LEU A 1196 -12.72 -29.69 -19.25
CA LEU A 1196 -11.26 -29.79 -19.30
C LEU A 1196 -10.65 -29.77 -17.89
N VAL A 1197 -11.00 -28.78 -17.05
CA VAL A 1197 -10.46 -28.70 -15.68
C VAL A 1197 -10.81 -29.94 -14.85
N LEU A 1198 -12.03 -30.47 -14.97
CA LEU A 1198 -12.39 -31.73 -14.32
C LEU A 1198 -11.52 -32.89 -14.79
N GLN A 1199 -11.21 -32.98 -16.09
CA GLN A 1199 -10.39 -34.06 -16.64
C GLN A 1199 -8.92 -33.96 -16.19
N GLU A 1200 -8.33 -32.77 -16.19
CA GLU A 1200 -6.93 -32.59 -15.77
C GLU A 1200 -6.74 -32.67 -14.24
N LEU A 1201 -7.79 -32.39 -13.46
CA LEU A 1201 -7.86 -32.74 -12.02
C LEU A 1201 -8.19 -34.23 -11.77
N GLY A 1202 -8.21 -35.08 -12.80
CA GLY A 1202 -8.35 -36.54 -12.70
C GLY A 1202 -9.77 -37.07 -12.52
N LEU A 1203 -10.80 -36.24 -12.74
CA LEU A 1203 -12.21 -36.64 -12.73
C LEU A 1203 -12.71 -37.04 -14.13
N ASN A 1204 -13.89 -37.68 -14.18
CA ASN A 1204 -14.44 -38.26 -15.41
C ASN A 1204 -15.92 -37.83 -15.62
N PRO A 1205 -16.15 -36.57 -16.07
CA PRO A 1205 -17.49 -36.03 -16.34
C PRO A 1205 -18.18 -36.70 -17.54
N ARG A 1206 -19.51 -36.71 -17.54
CA ARG A 1206 -20.35 -37.58 -18.40
C ARG A 1206 -21.48 -36.86 -19.13
#